data_AF-A0A5N4A8E7-F1
#
_entry.id   AF-A0A5N4A8E7-F1
#
_cell.length_a   1.000
_cell.length_b   1.000
_cell.length_c   1.000
_cell.angle_alpha   90.00
_cell.angle_beta   90.00
_cell.angle_gamma   90.00
#
_symmetry.space_group_name_H-M   'P 1'
#
loop_
_entity.id
_entity.type
_entity.pdbx_description
1 polymer ?
#
loop_
_entity_poly.entity_id
_entity_poly.type
_entity_poly.pdbx_seq_one_letter_code
_entity_poly.pdbx_strand_id
1 'polypeptide(L)'
;MHTTVLFLLALACGAQGFLRTPKISRIDGLRLEFLQSEEMLWDMVFDDSDDNLVKPSTGENPEVGLIRKFQQFGDVLQKEFPHDLTYGLETIENVYVWAKTYAELRGVYALYESFRRFQILQTTPGRVPSPKQAWLDLAHTLLQTGKSSVMQAQTSITDFITSERLYDEALKETQGDMLCSTNQSAQQMLYNLYNTIELTELKGYMMMQFSYMLLKLYNQGNYTKEAQLMRDRYEERTVQSVQAVKKAMERSSREFWKCDPPKHIPGDTYIEVTQLLQGYVQNEVDLNPKGTCSETCAEYTYTKSHSCYKNLYCRQQRRCNGKIINCRYIDSDMWVCPADSVTNRRYEYIEYENGRVLGRKQGCQKGTVKVDSWWRWLFWHCSYCFCLCDEQGVYSDRYFNMRSAVADIANNRVVTGLRFTKKNRIIHLQIQEGKLLPHGGIDSSTIRWVPVEDYKITDRYIYNGQDYHTLTWEQRSIDLDDLIADDQHVMTGVRFKKIGTHLNFEIYITPFDFEKGQLLEPAYRSIWKDNSNTDASTHNPRTQVYLSDPDIPTRIPRASRLDSKTDQYIDFTHTDMNRDAAQTTVPFLDAQPVVPKMAVPLAGAGLYHKGSKNSGGFIAPKIVTYDYSQHLHPIFPKDELEINK
;
A
#
# COMPACT_ATOMS: atom_id res chain seq x y z
N MET A 1 49.32 -44.81 29.03
CA MET A 1 49.81 -44.14 30.26
C MET A 1 50.36 -42.78 29.88
N HIS A 2 49.90 -41.74 30.57
CA HIS A 2 50.46 -40.38 30.71
C HIS A 2 50.58 -39.49 29.47
N THR A 3 49.61 -38.59 29.26
CA THR A 3 49.53 -37.18 29.73
C THR A 3 50.50 -36.22 29.05
N THR A 4 49.96 -35.30 28.25
CA THR A 4 50.50 -33.95 28.10
C THR A 4 49.33 -32.99 27.89
N VAL A 5 49.11 -32.12 28.88
CA VAL A 5 48.15 -31.02 28.87
C VAL A 5 48.89 -29.79 28.35
N LEU A 6 48.38 -29.15 27.30
CA LEU A 6 48.86 -27.86 26.79
C LEU A 6 47.88 -26.77 27.25
N PHE A 7 48.40 -25.82 28.02
CA PHE A 7 47.72 -24.58 28.40
C PHE A 7 47.70 -23.62 27.19
N LEU A 8 46.51 -23.13 26.81
CA LEU A 8 46.32 -22.01 25.89
C LEU A 8 45.55 -20.91 26.62
N LEU A 9 46.22 -19.78 26.82
CA LEU A 9 45.63 -18.53 27.29
C LEU A 9 44.64 -18.00 26.24
N ALA A 10 43.36 -17.94 26.58
CA ALA A 10 42.35 -17.18 25.86
C ALA A 10 42.18 -15.81 26.50
N LEU A 11 42.57 -14.77 25.76
CA LEU A 11 42.20 -13.37 26.01
C LEU A 11 40.69 -13.22 25.82
N ALA A 12 39.96 -13.10 26.91
CA ALA A 12 38.56 -12.68 26.89
C ALA A 12 38.51 -11.17 26.57
N CYS A 13 38.24 -10.84 25.31
CA CYS A 13 37.82 -9.51 24.92
C CYS A 13 36.31 -9.40 25.21
N GLY A 14 35.96 -8.70 26.28
CA GLY A 14 34.57 -8.40 26.62
C GLY A 14 33.95 -7.48 25.57
N ALA A 15 33.02 -8.02 24.80
CA ALA A 15 32.09 -7.21 24.03
C ALA A 15 31.02 -6.68 24.99
N GLN A 16 31.22 -5.48 25.53
CA GLN A 16 30.13 -4.67 26.06
C GLN A 16 29.25 -4.25 24.88
N GLY A 17 28.27 -5.08 24.54
CA GLY A 17 27.16 -4.66 23.71
C GLY A 17 26.36 -3.63 24.49
N PHE A 18 26.40 -2.37 24.06
CA PHE A 18 25.42 -1.38 24.49
C PHE A 18 24.03 -1.95 24.16
N LEU A 19 23.29 -2.39 25.19
CA LEU A 19 21.88 -2.72 25.08
C LEU A 19 21.15 -1.45 24.63
N ARG A 20 20.81 -1.37 23.35
CA ARG A 20 19.95 -0.30 22.83
C ARG A 20 18.57 -0.48 23.46
N THR A 21 18.06 0.58 24.07
CA THR A 21 16.66 0.62 24.51
C THR A 21 15.75 0.28 23.32
N PRO A 22 14.80 -0.66 23.48
CA PRO A 22 13.89 -1.03 22.41
C PRO A 22 13.01 0.16 22.04
N LYS A 23 12.90 0.44 20.74
CA LYS A 23 12.02 1.52 20.24
C LYS A 23 10.57 1.05 20.33
N ILE A 24 9.76 1.75 21.12
CA ILE A 24 8.38 1.33 21.43
C ILE A 24 7.32 2.06 20.61
N SER A 25 6.18 1.40 20.40
CA SER A 25 5.00 1.99 19.78
C SER A 25 4.44 3.16 20.60
N ARG A 26 3.67 4.07 19.99
CA ARG A 26 3.13 5.23 20.73
C ARG A 26 2.24 4.82 21.90
N ILE A 27 1.40 3.79 21.72
CA ILE A 27 0.49 3.34 22.79
C ILE A 27 1.25 2.68 23.95
N ASP A 28 2.31 1.91 23.65
CA ASP A 28 3.20 1.34 24.66
C ASP A 28 3.96 2.44 25.42
N GLY A 29 4.41 3.48 24.72
CA GLY A 29 5.04 4.65 25.33
C GLY A 29 4.11 5.38 26.29
N LEU A 30 2.87 5.63 25.91
CA LEU A 30 1.87 6.23 26.79
C LEU A 30 1.59 5.37 28.03
N ARG A 31 1.50 4.05 27.87
CA ARG A 31 1.38 3.13 29.02
C ARG A 31 2.56 3.30 29.98
N LEU A 32 3.79 3.29 29.47
CA LEU A 32 5.00 3.45 30.27
C LEU A 32 5.04 4.82 30.97
N GLU A 33 4.75 5.91 30.25
CA GLU A 33 4.66 7.26 30.80
C GLU A 33 3.67 7.32 31.98
N PHE A 34 2.50 6.68 31.86
CA PHE A 34 1.53 6.62 32.95
C PHE A 34 2.06 5.84 34.15
N LEU A 35 2.58 4.62 33.92
CA LEU A 35 3.09 3.74 34.98
C LEU A 35 4.28 4.34 35.75
N GLN A 36 5.13 5.12 35.09
CA GLN A 36 6.20 5.87 35.74
C GLN A 36 5.67 7.04 36.58
N SER A 37 4.63 7.73 36.08
CA SER A 37 4.00 8.83 36.83
C SER A 37 3.15 8.37 38.02
N GLU A 38 2.69 7.11 37.99
CA GLU A 38 1.79 6.53 38.98
C GLU A 38 2.37 6.54 40.40
N GLU A 39 3.65 6.24 40.58
CA GLU A 39 4.31 6.26 41.89
C GLU A 39 4.25 7.67 42.51
N MET A 40 4.56 8.70 41.71
CA MET A 40 4.48 10.10 42.15
C MET A 40 3.05 10.54 42.50
N LEU A 41 2.05 9.96 41.81
CA LEU A 41 0.64 10.24 42.11
C LEU A 41 0.22 9.58 43.44
N TRP A 42 0.73 8.39 43.75
CA TRP A 42 0.52 7.76 45.06
C TRP A 42 1.24 8.52 46.18
N ASP A 43 2.47 8.97 45.97
CA ASP A 43 3.22 9.77 46.95
C ASP A 43 2.47 11.08 47.29
N MET A 44 1.95 11.78 46.27
CA MET A 44 1.10 12.97 46.47
C MET A 44 -0.10 12.67 47.37
N VAL A 45 -0.72 11.51 47.21
CA VAL A 45 -1.88 11.09 48.02
C VAL A 45 -1.48 10.76 49.45
N PHE A 46 -0.29 10.17 49.67
CA PHE A 46 0.21 9.87 51.00
C PHE A 46 0.56 11.13 51.78
N ASP A 47 1.29 12.05 51.15
CA ASP A 47 1.71 13.33 51.74
C ASP A 47 0.50 14.16 52.21
N ASP A 48 -0.60 14.14 51.46
CA ASP A 48 -1.85 14.82 51.81
C ASP A 48 -2.71 14.06 52.84
N SER A 49 -2.47 12.76 53.03
CA SER A 49 -3.24 11.90 53.96
C SER A 49 -2.64 11.80 55.37
N ASP A 50 -1.39 12.19 55.56
CA ASP A 50 -0.74 12.22 56.87
C ASP A 50 -1.20 13.45 57.67
N ASP A 51 -2.03 13.14 58.66
CA ASP A 51 -2.81 14.04 59.50
C ASP A 51 -1.89 14.91 60.38
N ASN A 52 -1.33 15.99 59.83
CA ASN A 52 -0.91 17.20 60.56
C ASN A 52 -0.57 18.37 59.61
N LEU A 53 -1.54 19.29 59.45
CA LEU A 53 -1.30 20.73 59.25
C LEU A 53 -0.19 21.13 58.26
N VAL A 54 -0.39 20.88 56.97
CA VAL A 54 0.10 21.82 55.95
C VAL A 54 -1.02 22.07 54.96
N LYS A 55 -1.62 23.27 55.03
CA LYS A 55 -2.41 23.78 53.90
C LYS A 55 -1.54 23.66 52.65
N PRO A 56 -2.02 23.10 51.54
CA PRO A 56 -1.24 23.01 50.33
C PRO A 56 -0.67 24.39 50.02
N SER A 57 0.63 24.46 49.76
CA SER A 57 1.37 25.71 49.51
C SER A 57 0.78 26.53 48.34
N THR A 58 -0.10 25.93 47.55
CA THR A 58 -0.85 26.48 46.42
C THR A 58 -2.30 26.89 46.74
N GLY A 59 -2.84 26.58 47.92
CA GLY A 59 -4.24 26.85 48.30
C GLY A 59 -5.29 25.99 47.58
N GLU A 60 -4.86 24.94 46.87
CA GLU A 60 -5.73 24.09 46.06
C GLU A 60 -6.14 22.81 46.78
N ASN A 61 -7.39 22.37 46.61
CA ASN A 61 -7.92 21.16 47.23
C ASN A 61 -7.20 19.89 46.67
N PRO A 62 -6.62 19.01 47.52
CA PRO A 62 -5.94 17.76 47.15
C PRO A 62 -6.64 16.90 46.08
N GLU A 63 -7.93 16.59 46.23
CA GLU A 63 -8.70 15.83 45.23
C GLU A 63 -8.68 16.47 43.84
N VAL A 64 -8.57 17.80 43.79
CA VAL A 64 -8.56 18.57 42.53
C VAL A 64 -7.16 18.71 41.95
N GLY A 65 -6.14 18.70 42.79
CA GLY A 65 -4.76 18.47 42.35
C GLY A 65 -4.65 17.13 41.62
N LEU A 66 -5.14 16.05 42.25
CA LEU A 66 -5.15 14.70 41.69
C LEU A 66 -5.94 14.64 40.37
N ILE A 67 -7.18 15.15 40.34
CA ILE A 67 -8.00 15.09 39.13
C ILE A 67 -7.38 15.87 37.97
N ARG A 68 -6.67 16.97 38.24
CA ARG A 68 -5.97 17.75 37.22
C ARG A 68 -4.82 16.95 36.60
N LYS A 69 -4.08 16.17 37.38
CA LYS A 69 -3.00 15.32 36.84
C LYS A 69 -3.54 14.24 35.90
N PHE A 70 -4.60 13.54 36.31
CA PHE A 70 -5.28 12.59 35.42
C PHE A 70 -5.91 13.28 34.21
N GLN A 71 -6.41 14.51 34.38
CA GLN A 71 -6.95 15.28 33.26
C GLN A 71 -5.87 15.59 32.22
N GLN A 72 -4.71 16.07 32.67
CA GLN A 72 -3.56 16.38 31.81
C GLN A 72 -3.13 15.15 30.99
N PHE A 73 -3.01 13.99 31.64
CA PHE A 73 -2.67 12.76 30.92
C PHE A 73 -3.76 12.35 29.93
N GLY A 74 -5.04 12.46 30.32
CA GLY A 74 -6.15 12.17 29.42
C GLY A 74 -6.27 13.15 28.23
N ASP A 75 -5.80 14.40 28.37
CA ASP A 75 -5.69 15.36 27.26
C ASP A 75 -4.64 14.88 26.24
N VAL A 76 -3.51 14.34 26.72
CA VAL A 76 -2.49 13.73 25.86
C VAL A 76 -3.07 12.52 25.12
N LEU A 77 -3.77 11.60 25.80
CA LEU A 77 -4.40 10.45 25.15
C LEU A 77 -5.37 10.87 24.04
N GLN A 78 -6.22 11.86 24.29
CA GLN A 78 -7.20 12.35 23.31
C GLN A 78 -6.54 13.03 22.10
N LYS A 79 -5.43 13.73 22.32
CA LYS A 79 -4.67 14.38 21.25
C LYS A 79 -3.98 13.35 20.35
N GLU A 80 -3.37 12.32 20.93
CA GLU A 80 -2.62 11.29 20.21
C GLU A 80 -3.55 10.29 19.50
N PHE A 81 -4.71 9.99 20.08
CA PHE A 81 -5.73 9.10 19.54
C PHE A 81 -7.09 9.79 19.43
N PRO A 82 -7.29 10.68 18.44
CA PRO A 82 -8.49 11.51 18.34
C PRO A 82 -9.70 10.79 17.74
N HIS A 83 -9.50 9.60 17.16
CA HIS A 83 -10.53 8.87 16.43
C HIS A 83 -11.38 7.99 17.34
N ASP A 84 -12.53 7.55 16.83
CA ASP A 84 -13.39 6.59 17.52
C ASP A 84 -12.79 5.17 17.55
N LEU A 85 -13.41 4.29 18.34
CA LEU A 85 -12.99 2.89 18.52
C LEU A 85 -13.13 2.02 17.26
N THR A 86 -13.78 2.51 16.21
CA THR A 86 -14.03 1.74 14.97
C THR A 86 -13.14 2.18 13.81
N TYR A 87 -12.41 3.30 13.97
CA TYR A 87 -11.64 3.90 12.90
C TYR A 87 -10.53 2.97 12.41
N GLY A 88 -10.66 2.51 11.16
CA GLY A 88 -9.74 1.53 10.58
C GLY A 88 -10.00 0.10 11.02
N LEU A 89 -11.18 -0.21 11.54
CA LEU A 89 -11.63 -1.57 11.89
C LEU A 89 -12.93 -1.94 11.16
N GLU A 90 -13.33 -1.19 10.14
CA GLU A 90 -14.60 -1.40 9.43
C GLU A 90 -14.64 -2.75 8.72
N THR A 91 -13.48 -3.28 8.33
CA THR A 91 -13.35 -4.57 7.65
C THR A 91 -13.70 -5.76 8.53
N ILE A 92 -13.67 -5.60 9.86
CA ILE A 92 -13.91 -6.69 10.81
C ILE A 92 -15.25 -6.52 11.55
N GLU A 93 -16.11 -5.59 11.15
CA GLU A 93 -17.41 -5.34 11.78
C GLU A 93 -18.29 -6.59 11.89
N ASN A 94 -18.17 -7.52 10.94
CA ASN A 94 -18.93 -8.78 10.92
C ASN A 94 -18.29 -9.90 11.74
N VAL A 95 -17.09 -9.71 12.30
CA VAL A 95 -16.42 -10.73 13.12
C VAL A 95 -17.13 -10.82 14.47
N TYR A 96 -17.70 -11.97 14.79
CA TYR A 96 -18.47 -12.17 16.04
C TYR A 96 -17.66 -11.87 17.31
N VAL A 97 -16.41 -12.32 17.37
CA VAL A 97 -15.51 -12.07 18.50
C VAL A 97 -15.19 -10.57 18.62
N TRP A 98 -15.04 -9.86 17.50
CA TRP A 98 -14.88 -8.40 17.49
C TRP A 98 -16.15 -7.71 17.99
N ALA A 99 -17.34 -8.12 17.56
CA ALA A 99 -18.59 -7.51 18.03
C ALA A 99 -18.73 -7.59 19.57
N LYS A 100 -18.34 -8.72 20.17
CA LYS A 100 -18.29 -8.87 21.64
C LYS A 100 -17.21 -7.99 22.26
N THR A 101 -16.00 -8.00 21.70
CA THR A 101 -14.89 -7.16 22.16
C THR A 101 -15.26 -5.68 22.12
N TYR A 102 -15.85 -5.22 21.02
CA TYR A 102 -16.31 -3.86 20.83
C TYR A 102 -17.37 -3.44 21.84
N ALA A 103 -18.29 -4.33 22.21
CA ALA A 103 -19.28 -4.06 23.25
C ALA A 103 -18.61 -3.76 24.61
N GLU A 104 -17.61 -4.57 24.99
CA GLU A 104 -16.83 -4.34 26.22
C GLU A 104 -16.00 -3.05 26.15
N LEU A 105 -15.28 -2.84 25.03
CA LEU A 105 -14.49 -1.62 24.79
C LEU A 105 -15.36 -0.36 24.88
N ARG A 106 -16.55 -0.40 24.27
CA ARG A 106 -17.51 0.71 24.30
C ARG A 106 -18.01 0.99 25.71
N GLY A 107 -18.22 -0.05 26.53
CA GLY A 107 -18.60 0.09 27.93
C GLY A 107 -17.54 0.86 28.73
N VAL A 108 -16.28 0.42 28.64
CA VAL A 108 -15.14 1.09 29.31
C VAL A 108 -14.97 2.52 28.79
N TYR A 109 -15.05 2.73 27.48
CA TYR A 109 -14.92 4.05 26.87
C TYR A 109 -16.04 5.00 27.33
N ALA A 110 -17.29 4.55 27.44
CA ALA A 110 -18.39 5.38 27.91
C ALA A 110 -18.22 5.84 29.37
N LEU A 111 -17.70 4.95 30.23
CA LEU A 111 -17.34 5.30 31.60
C LEU A 111 -16.17 6.29 31.63
N TYR A 112 -15.17 6.10 30.76
CA TYR A 112 -14.06 7.03 30.62
C TYR A 112 -14.53 8.41 30.17
N GLU A 113 -15.42 8.52 29.18
CA GLU A 113 -15.99 9.80 28.76
C GLU A 113 -16.77 10.49 29.89
N SER A 114 -17.49 9.72 30.70
CA SER A 114 -18.19 10.25 31.88
C SER A 114 -17.19 10.75 32.93
N PHE A 115 -16.12 9.99 33.17
CA PHE A 115 -14.99 10.38 34.02
C PHE A 115 -14.36 11.69 33.52
N ARG A 116 -14.02 11.80 32.23
CA ARG A 116 -13.46 13.00 31.60
C ARG A 116 -14.34 14.23 31.77
N ARG A 117 -15.66 14.09 31.54
CA ARG A 117 -16.62 15.19 31.78
C ARG A 117 -16.61 15.63 33.24
N PHE A 118 -16.58 14.66 34.16
CA PHE A 118 -16.46 14.96 35.59
C PHE A 118 -15.16 15.72 35.88
N GLN A 119 -14.01 15.29 35.33
CA GLN A 119 -12.73 16.02 35.49
C GLN A 119 -12.83 17.49 35.09
N ILE A 120 -13.37 17.76 33.90
CA ILE A 120 -13.50 19.13 33.38
C ILE A 120 -14.38 19.99 34.31
N LEU A 121 -15.51 19.44 34.79
CA LEU A 121 -16.39 20.13 35.74
C LEU A 121 -15.67 20.46 37.06
N GLN A 122 -14.73 19.61 37.48
CA GLN A 122 -13.97 19.77 38.73
C GLN A 122 -12.67 20.56 38.59
N THR A 123 -12.25 20.96 37.39
CA THR A 123 -11.00 21.75 37.20
C THR A 123 -11.21 23.10 36.56
N THR A 124 -12.39 23.37 36.00
CA THR A 124 -12.71 24.64 35.33
C THR A 124 -12.63 25.83 36.31
N PRO A 125 -12.11 27.00 35.91
CA PRO A 125 -12.08 28.20 36.75
C PRO A 125 -13.49 28.59 37.26
N GLY A 126 -13.59 29.00 38.53
CA GLY A 126 -14.86 29.41 39.13
C GLY A 126 -15.82 28.27 39.49
N ARG A 127 -15.35 27.02 39.44
CA ARG A 127 -16.15 25.84 39.80
C ARG A 127 -16.68 25.89 41.24
N VAL A 128 -17.80 25.21 41.43
CA VAL A 128 -18.27 24.77 42.75
C VAL A 128 -17.75 23.34 42.97
N PRO A 129 -16.91 23.08 43.99
CA PRO A 129 -16.44 21.73 44.27
C PRO A 129 -17.60 20.76 44.46
N SER A 130 -17.56 19.61 43.78
CA SER A 130 -18.53 18.55 44.02
C SER A 130 -18.46 18.09 45.48
N PRO A 131 -19.61 17.76 46.10
CA PRO A 131 -19.63 17.25 47.46
C PRO A 131 -18.87 15.92 47.52
N LYS A 132 -18.24 15.64 48.67
CA LYS A 132 -17.51 14.39 48.94
C LYS A 132 -18.26 13.14 48.47
N GLN A 133 -19.58 13.09 48.66
CA GLN A 133 -20.40 11.96 48.23
C GLN A 133 -20.32 11.69 46.73
N ALA A 134 -20.33 12.72 45.87
CA ALA A 134 -20.27 12.53 44.43
C ALA A 134 -18.93 11.91 43.97
N TRP A 135 -17.84 12.22 44.69
CA TRP A 135 -16.53 11.63 44.45
C TRP A 135 -16.48 10.16 44.87
N LEU A 136 -17.04 9.84 46.04
CA LEU A 136 -17.15 8.46 46.51
C LEU A 136 -18.05 7.63 45.59
N ASP A 137 -19.19 8.18 45.16
CA ASP A 137 -20.10 7.50 44.23
C ASP A 137 -19.41 7.20 42.89
N LEU A 138 -18.60 8.14 42.38
CA LEU A 138 -17.78 7.91 41.19
C LEU A 138 -16.77 6.77 41.39
N ALA A 139 -15.98 6.81 42.48
CA ALA A 139 -15.00 5.78 42.76
C ALA A 139 -15.64 4.40 42.95
N HIS A 140 -16.74 4.32 43.70
CA HIS A 140 -17.48 3.07 43.90
C HIS A 140 -18.09 2.54 42.60
N THR A 141 -18.56 3.42 41.71
CA THR A 141 -19.07 3.03 40.39
C THR A 141 -17.94 2.44 39.52
N LEU A 142 -16.77 3.09 39.49
CA LEU A 142 -15.62 2.62 38.71
C LEU A 142 -14.99 1.34 39.26
N LEU A 143 -15.05 1.13 40.57
CA LEU A 143 -14.54 -0.05 41.27
C LEU A 143 -15.60 -1.14 41.50
N GLN A 144 -16.82 -0.96 40.99
CA GLN A 144 -17.90 -1.91 41.22
C GLN A 144 -17.49 -3.32 40.76
N THR A 145 -17.86 -4.34 41.54
CA THR A 145 -17.64 -5.74 41.17
C THR A 145 -18.95 -6.31 40.65
N GLY A 146 -19.04 -6.53 39.34
CA GLY A 146 -20.26 -7.00 38.69
C GLY A 146 -20.06 -7.23 37.19
N LYS A 147 -21.07 -7.81 36.54
CA LYS A 147 -20.98 -8.19 35.11
C LYS A 147 -20.73 -7.01 34.15
N SER A 148 -21.04 -5.79 34.56
CA SER A 148 -20.87 -4.56 33.77
C SER A 148 -19.71 -3.69 34.24
N SER A 149 -18.81 -4.21 35.09
CA SER A 149 -17.70 -3.41 35.61
C SER A 149 -16.53 -3.31 34.64
N VAL A 150 -15.71 -2.25 34.80
CA VAL A 150 -14.47 -2.07 34.04
C VAL A 150 -13.57 -3.30 34.18
N MET A 151 -13.41 -3.83 35.39
CA MET A 151 -12.58 -5.01 35.64
C MET A 151 -13.09 -6.25 34.91
N GLN A 152 -14.40 -6.50 34.91
CA GLN A 152 -14.98 -7.64 34.21
C GLN A 152 -14.84 -7.49 32.69
N ALA A 153 -15.07 -6.28 32.17
CA ALA A 153 -14.90 -5.98 30.74
C ALA A 153 -13.46 -6.25 30.28
N GLN A 154 -12.47 -5.81 31.05
CA GLN A 154 -11.04 -6.06 30.77
C GLN A 154 -10.69 -7.56 30.82
N THR A 155 -11.21 -8.30 31.81
CA THR A 155 -11.06 -9.76 31.85
C THR A 155 -11.66 -10.42 30.60
N SER A 156 -12.88 -10.03 30.22
CA SER A 156 -13.55 -10.55 29.02
C SER A 156 -12.80 -10.21 27.74
N ILE A 157 -12.24 -9.00 27.60
CA ILE A 157 -11.39 -8.62 26.46
C ILE A 157 -10.18 -9.55 26.37
N THR A 158 -9.49 -9.80 27.48
CA THR A 158 -8.36 -10.75 27.51
C THR A 158 -8.77 -12.17 27.14
N ASP A 159 -9.93 -12.64 27.62
CA ASP A 159 -10.46 -13.95 27.23
C ASP A 159 -10.76 -14.00 25.73
N PHE A 160 -11.30 -12.93 25.14
CA PHE A 160 -11.55 -12.84 23.70
C PHE A 160 -10.23 -12.85 22.90
N ILE A 161 -9.19 -12.19 23.39
CA ILE A 161 -7.87 -12.17 22.75
C ILE A 161 -7.22 -13.55 22.79
N THR A 162 -7.22 -14.20 23.96
CA THR A 162 -6.44 -15.42 24.21
C THR A 162 -7.21 -16.68 23.87
N SER A 163 -8.41 -16.85 24.44
CA SER A 163 -9.21 -18.07 24.33
C SER A 163 -10.00 -18.11 23.03
N GLU A 164 -10.60 -16.98 22.63
CA GLU A 164 -11.34 -16.88 21.36
C GLU A 164 -10.50 -16.41 20.18
N ARG A 165 -9.21 -16.15 20.41
CA ARG A 165 -8.20 -15.84 19.37
C ARG A 165 -8.62 -14.66 18.47
N LEU A 166 -9.10 -13.57 19.06
CA LEU A 166 -9.60 -12.37 18.38
C LEU A 166 -8.78 -11.95 17.16
N TYR A 167 -7.44 -11.83 17.31
CA TYR A 167 -6.57 -11.39 16.21
C TYR A 167 -6.52 -12.40 15.05
N ASP A 168 -6.58 -13.71 15.32
CA ASP A 168 -6.62 -14.73 14.27
C ASP A 168 -7.97 -14.71 13.54
N GLU A 169 -9.08 -14.50 14.25
CA GLU A 169 -10.41 -14.38 13.64
C GLU A 169 -10.52 -13.10 12.79
N ALA A 170 -10.00 -11.97 13.28
CA ALA A 170 -9.92 -10.72 12.53
C ALA A 170 -9.07 -10.86 11.25
N LEU A 171 -7.97 -11.63 11.32
CA LEU A 171 -7.10 -11.85 10.17
C LEU A 171 -7.81 -12.62 9.04
N LYS A 172 -8.74 -13.54 9.35
CA LYS A 172 -9.49 -14.29 8.33
C LYS A 172 -10.32 -13.38 7.41
N GLU A 173 -10.85 -12.28 7.93
CA GLU A 173 -11.64 -11.30 7.15
C GLU A 173 -10.79 -10.33 6.31
N THR A 174 -9.47 -10.39 6.43
CA THR A 174 -8.55 -9.48 5.72
C THR A 174 -7.60 -10.20 4.75
N GLN A 175 -7.91 -11.47 4.44
CA GLN A 175 -7.12 -12.32 3.55
C GLN A 175 -7.95 -12.90 2.40
N GLY A 176 -7.27 -13.36 1.36
CA GLY A 176 -7.89 -14.04 0.22
C GLY A 176 -8.87 -13.15 -0.56
N ASP A 177 -10.04 -13.72 -0.92
CA ASP A 177 -11.06 -13.03 -1.72
C ASP A 177 -11.70 -11.82 -0.97
N MET A 178 -11.57 -11.75 0.36
CA MET A 178 -12.08 -10.64 1.17
C MET A 178 -11.16 -9.40 1.13
N LEU A 179 -9.94 -9.52 0.61
CA LEU A 179 -8.99 -8.40 0.53
C LEU A 179 -9.57 -7.19 -0.24
N CYS A 180 -10.50 -7.41 -1.16
CA CYS A 180 -11.16 -6.37 -1.94
C CYS A 180 -12.10 -5.44 -1.15
N SER A 181 -12.55 -5.84 0.04
CA SER A 181 -13.34 -4.96 0.93
C SER A 181 -12.45 -4.13 1.86
N THR A 182 -11.13 -4.35 1.83
CA THR A 182 -10.18 -3.71 2.74
C THR A 182 -9.68 -2.38 2.20
N ASN A 183 -9.42 -1.44 3.13
CA ASN A 183 -8.87 -0.13 2.81
C ASN A 183 -7.44 0.06 3.35
N GLN A 184 -6.77 -1.01 3.75
CA GLN A 184 -5.43 -1.03 4.34
C GLN A 184 -4.85 -2.45 4.29
N SER A 185 -3.56 -2.61 4.59
CA SER A 185 -2.95 -3.94 4.73
C SER A 185 -3.49 -4.69 5.95
N ALA A 186 -3.50 -6.03 5.90
CA ALA A 186 -3.96 -6.87 7.01
C ALA A 186 -3.15 -6.62 8.29
N GLN A 187 -1.82 -6.48 8.17
CA GLN A 187 -0.96 -6.17 9.33
C GLN A 187 -1.30 -4.80 9.95
N GLN A 188 -1.59 -3.79 9.13
CA GLN A 188 -2.00 -2.47 9.61
C GLN A 188 -3.34 -2.54 10.35
N MET A 189 -4.31 -3.31 9.84
CA MET A 189 -5.59 -3.53 10.55
C MET A 189 -5.36 -4.12 11.95
N LEU A 190 -4.52 -5.16 12.06
CA LEU A 190 -4.18 -5.78 13.35
C LEU A 190 -3.50 -4.78 14.32
N TYR A 191 -2.60 -3.93 13.81
CA TYR A 191 -1.96 -2.89 14.61
C TYR A 191 -2.98 -1.87 15.15
N ASN A 192 -3.96 -1.46 14.33
CA ASN A 192 -5.02 -0.55 14.77
C ASN A 192 -5.94 -1.19 15.82
N LEU A 193 -6.24 -2.48 15.65
CA LEU A 193 -7.03 -3.25 16.61
C LEU A 193 -6.33 -3.29 17.97
N TYR A 194 -5.04 -3.58 17.96
CA TYR A 194 -4.19 -3.55 19.15
C TYR A 194 -4.18 -2.17 19.81
N ASN A 195 -3.91 -1.10 19.06
CA ASN A 195 -3.92 0.26 19.60
C ASN A 195 -5.27 0.62 20.26
N THR A 196 -6.38 0.20 19.65
CA THR A 196 -7.74 0.45 20.18
C THR A 196 -7.99 -0.29 21.50
N ILE A 197 -7.56 -1.54 21.58
CA ILE A 197 -7.66 -2.37 22.79
C ILE A 197 -6.78 -1.79 23.90
N GLU A 198 -5.50 -1.57 23.64
CA GLU A 198 -4.55 -1.09 24.66
C GLU A 198 -4.89 0.32 25.16
N LEU A 199 -5.37 1.21 24.26
CA LEU A 199 -5.85 2.52 24.67
C LEU A 199 -7.03 2.41 25.63
N THR A 200 -7.95 1.47 25.38
CA THR A 200 -9.12 1.28 26.23
C THR A 200 -8.74 0.59 27.55
N GLU A 201 -7.84 -0.38 27.52
CA GLU A 201 -7.26 -1.01 28.72
C GLU A 201 -6.56 0.03 29.60
N LEU A 202 -5.73 0.91 29.02
CA LEU A 202 -5.06 2.00 29.73
C LEU A 202 -6.06 2.97 30.36
N LYS A 203 -7.10 3.40 29.60
CA LYS A 203 -8.18 4.25 30.13
C LYS A 203 -8.89 3.61 31.31
N GLY A 204 -9.22 2.32 31.22
CA GLY A 204 -9.83 1.55 32.30
C GLY A 204 -8.92 1.47 33.53
N TYR A 205 -7.64 1.14 33.33
CA TYR A 205 -6.62 1.07 34.37
C TYR A 205 -6.46 2.40 35.12
N MET A 206 -6.33 3.50 34.38
CA MET A 206 -6.24 4.85 34.95
C MET A 206 -7.43 5.19 35.85
N MET A 207 -8.66 4.89 35.39
CA MET A 207 -9.87 5.16 36.18
C MET A 207 -9.89 4.40 37.51
N MET A 208 -9.41 3.16 37.52
CA MET A 208 -9.35 2.35 38.74
C MET A 208 -8.27 2.86 39.70
N GLN A 209 -7.08 3.22 39.20
CA GLN A 209 -6.01 3.80 40.02
C GLN A 209 -6.43 5.13 40.64
N PHE A 210 -7.05 6.01 39.84
CA PHE A 210 -7.65 7.24 40.33
C PHE A 210 -8.66 6.97 41.46
N SER A 211 -9.51 5.96 41.31
CA SER A 211 -10.53 5.63 42.30
C SER A 211 -9.94 5.14 43.62
N TYR A 212 -8.89 4.30 43.59
CA TYR A 212 -8.20 3.86 44.81
C TYR A 212 -7.48 5.02 45.51
N MET A 213 -6.79 5.87 44.75
CA MET A 213 -6.14 7.09 45.26
C MET A 213 -7.16 8.02 45.94
N LEU A 214 -8.33 8.21 45.32
CA LEU A 214 -9.39 9.06 45.86
C LEU A 214 -10.00 8.49 47.16
N LEU A 215 -10.22 7.18 47.23
CA LEU A 215 -10.72 6.54 48.45
C LEU A 215 -9.72 6.66 49.60
N LYS A 216 -8.41 6.58 49.30
CA LYS A 216 -7.34 6.85 50.27
C LYS A 216 -7.36 8.29 50.77
N LEU A 217 -7.42 9.28 49.87
CA LEU A 217 -7.55 10.71 50.24
C LEU A 217 -8.74 10.97 51.18
N TYR A 218 -9.85 10.26 50.99
CA TYR A 218 -11.04 10.38 51.84
C TYR A 218 -11.04 9.51 53.10
N ASN A 219 -9.89 8.90 53.44
CA ASN A 219 -9.72 8.01 54.59
C ASN A 219 -10.74 6.85 54.61
N GLN A 220 -11.12 6.33 53.44
CA GLN A 220 -12.02 5.16 53.32
C GLN A 220 -11.28 3.83 53.40
N GLY A 221 -9.94 3.84 53.44
CA GLY A 221 -9.09 2.65 53.46
C GLY A 221 -7.71 2.95 52.86
N ASN A 222 -6.79 1.99 52.96
CA ASN A 222 -5.45 2.17 52.40
C ASN A 222 -5.38 1.86 50.89
N TYR A 223 -6.13 0.87 50.40
CA TYR A 223 -6.27 0.50 48.99
C TYR A 223 -4.97 0.23 48.19
N THR A 224 -3.80 0.28 48.82
CA THR A 224 -2.50 0.08 48.17
C THR A 224 -2.32 -1.33 47.64
N LYS A 225 -2.81 -2.33 48.38
CA LYS A 225 -2.73 -3.74 47.95
C LYS A 225 -3.65 -4.00 46.76
N GLU A 226 -4.85 -3.43 46.79
CA GLU A 226 -5.84 -3.52 45.72
C GLU A 226 -5.34 -2.81 44.45
N ALA A 227 -4.74 -1.63 44.61
CA ALA A 227 -4.10 -0.90 43.53
C ALA A 227 -2.91 -1.67 42.93
N GLN A 228 -2.05 -2.26 43.76
CA GLN A 228 -0.94 -3.09 43.29
C GLN A 228 -1.43 -4.34 42.57
N LEU A 229 -2.42 -5.05 43.12
CA LEU A 229 -3.02 -6.21 42.45
C LEU A 229 -3.65 -5.83 41.10
N MET A 230 -4.23 -4.64 41.01
CA MET A 230 -4.76 -4.12 39.75
C MET A 230 -3.64 -3.85 38.73
N ARG A 231 -2.50 -3.31 39.19
CA ARG A 231 -1.30 -3.13 38.37
C ARG A 231 -0.80 -4.46 37.85
N ASP A 232 -0.56 -5.44 38.72
CA ASP A 232 -0.03 -6.75 38.34
C ASP A 232 -0.91 -7.42 37.27
N ARG A 233 -2.25 -7.35 37.42
CA ARG A 233 -3.20 -7.88 36.44
C ARG A 233 -3.19 -7.11 35.12
N TYR A 234 -3.00 -5.79 35.15
CA TYR A 234 -2.91 -4.97 33.93
C TYR A 234 -1.64 -5.33 33.15
N GLU A 235 -0.50 -5.42 33.83
CA GLU A 235 0.77 -5.84 33.26
C GLU A 235 0.66 -7.24 32.62
N GLU A 236 0.03 -8.20 33.32
CA GLU A 236 -0.21 -9.56 32.80
C GLU A 236 -1.05 -9.57 31.51
N ARG A 237 -2.18 -8.82 31.48
CA ARG A 237 -3.05 -8.74 30.28
C ARG A 237 -2.33 -8.10 29.09
N THR A 238 -1.54 -7.06 29.32
CA THR A 238 -0.73 -6.43 28.28
C THR A 238 0.28 -7.42 27.69
N VAL A 239 0.96 -8.22 28.51
CA VAL A 239 1.89 -9.27 28.03
C VAL A 239 1.16 -10.24 27.08
N GLN A 240 -0.02 -10.72 27.49
CA GLN A 240 -0.83 -11.64 26.69
C GLN A 240 -1.30 -11.00 25.37
N SER A 241 -1.74 -9.74 25.41
CA SER A 241 -2.18 -8.98 24.24
C SER A 241 -1.05 -8.78 23.23
N VAL A 242 0.13 -8.35 23.68
CA VAL A 242 1.32 -8.16 22.84
C VAL A 242 1.75 -9.48 22.19
N GLN A 243 1.78 -10.57 22.96
CA GLN A 243 2.13 -11.89 22.41
C GLN A 243 1.14 -12.35 21.34
N ALA A 244 -0.17 -12.16 21.57
CA ALA A 244 -1.22 -12.57 20.65
C ALA A 244 -1.16 -11.78 19.33
N VAL A 245 -1.03 -10.44 19.39
CA VAL A 245 -0.98 -9.61 18.18
C VAL A 245 0.30 -9.86 17.38
N LYS A 246 1.47 -9.98 18.02
CA LYS A 246 2.73 -10.23 17.29
C LYS A 246 2.66 -11.53 16.50
N LYS A 247 2.16 -12.59 17.14
CA LYS A 247 1.95 -13.89 16.47
C LYS A 247 0.99 -13.78 15.29
N ALA A 248 -0.02 -12.91 15.34
CA ALA A 248 -0.93 -12.68 14.21
C ALA A 248 -0.26 -11.83 13.11
N MET A 249 0.48 -10.79 13.49
CA MET A 249 1.18 -9.88 12.57
C MET A 249 2.27 -10.60 11.75
N GLU A 250 3.01 -11.53 12.37
CA GLU A 250 4.02 -12.40 11.71
C GLU A 250 3.45 -13.19 10.51
N ARG A 251 2.16 -13.52 10.55
CA ARG A 251 1.45 -14.30 9.53
C ARG A 251 0.61 -13.43 8.59
N SER A 252 0.59 -12.12 8.80
CA SER A 252 -0.25 -11.18 8.06
C SER A 252 0.55 -10.45 6.98
N SER A 253 -0.10 -10.12 5.87
CA SER A 253 0.54 -9.36 4.79
C SER A 253 0.57 -7.86 5.11
N ARG A 254 1.70 -7.22 4.78
CA ARG A 254 1.88 -5.75 4.75
C ARG A 254 1.54 -5.16 3.38
N GLU A 255 1.29 -6.00 2.39
CA GLU A 255 0.94 -5.54 1.05
C GLU A 255 -0.48 -4.98 1.02
N PHE A 256 -0.66 -3.90 0.26
CA PHE A 256 -1.96 -3.33 -0.03
C PHE A 256 -2.04 -2.93 -1.50
N TRP A 257 -3.14 -3.31 -2.15
CA TRP A 257 -3.39 -3.10 -3.56
C TRP A 257 -4.89 -2.98 -3.85
N LYS A 258 -5.26 -2.47 -5.03
CA LYS A 258 -6.67 -2.22 -5.39
C LYS A 258 -7.24 -3.30 -6.29
N CYS A 259 -8.39 -3.84 -5.88
CA CYS A 259 -9.23 -4.67 -6.74
C CYS A 259 -9.84 -3.84 -7.88
N ASP A 260 -10.56 -4.52 -8.77
CA ASP A 260 -11.20 -3.84 -9.89
C ASP A 260 -12.28 -2.88 -9.39
N PRO A 261 -12.38 -1.67 -9.97
CA PRO A 261 -13.43 -0.72 -9.61
C PRO A 261 -14.79 -1.27 -10.07
N PRO A 262 -15.91 -0.77 -9.50
CA PRO A 262 -17.24 -1.13 -9.97
C PRO A 262 -17.46 -0.86 -11.46
N LYS A 263 -16.77 0.14 -12.00
CA LYS A 263 -16.76 0.49 -13.43
C LYS A 263 -15.40 1.02 -13.84
N HIS A 264 -14.87 0.51 -14.94
CA HIS A 264 -13.65 1.05 -15.55
C HIS A 264 -13.95 2.32 -16.35
N ILE A 265 -13.21 3.39 -16.05
CA ILE A 265 -13.32 4.71 -16.69
C ILE A 265 -11.92 5.12 -17.20
N PRO A 266 -11.74 5.35 -18.51
CA PRO A 266 -10.44 5.74 -19.06
C PRO A 266 -9.97 7.08 -18.49
N GLY A 267 -8.71 7.16 -18.09
CA GLY A 267 -8.11 8.34 -17.47
C GLY A 267 -8.32 8.45 -15.95
N ASP A 268 -9.39 7.84 -15.42
CA ASP A 268 -9.71 7.87 -13.99
C ASP A 268 -9.29 6.58 -13.28
N THR A 269 -9.77 5.42 -13.76
CA THR A 269 -9.46 4.13 -13.14
C THR A 269 -8.42 3.34 -13.91
N TYR A 270 -8.18 3.67 -15.19
CA TYR A 270 -7.18 2.99 -15.98
C TYR A 270 -6.59 3.88 -17.08
N ILE A 271 -5.37 3.54 -17.53
CA ILE A 271 -4.65 4.22 -18.61
C ILE A 271 -4.27 3.19 -19.68
N GLU A 272 -4.40 3.59 -20.94
CA GLU A 272 -4.00 2.79 -22.10
C GLU A 272 -2.65 3.28 -22.64
N VAL A 273 -1.79 2.31 -22.99
CA VAL A 273 -0.80 2.52 -24.04
C VAL A 273 -1.52 2.48 -25.38
N THR A 274 -1.29 3.43 -26.27
CA THR A 274 -2.04 3.49 -27.54
C THR A 274 -1.16 3.31 -28.76
N GLN A 275 -1.70 2.60 -29.75
CA GLN A 275 -1.13 2.38 -31.08
C GLN A 275 0.20 1.61 -31.13
N LEU A 276 0.56 0.87 -30.09
CA LEU A 276 1.72 -0.03 -30.10
C LEU A 276 1.31 -1.40 -30.66
N LEU A 277 1.94 -1.82 -31.77
CA LEU A 277 1.75 -3.12 -32.44
C LEU A 277 0.34 -3.36 -33.00
N GLN A 278 -0.26 -2.36 -33.65
CA GLN A 278 -1.61 -2.52 -34.20
C GLN A 278 -1.65 -3.41 -35.43
N GLY A 279 -2.67 -4.27 -35.55
CA GLY A 279 -2.96 -5.02 -36.76
C GLY A 279 -3.03 -4.11 -38.00
N TYR A 280 -2.36 -4.51 -39.07
CA TYR A 280 -2.16 -3.72 -40.28
C TYR A 280 -2.16 -4.61 -41.53
N VAL A 281 -3.00 -4.28 -42.50
CA VAL A 281 -3.11 -5.01 -43.77
C VAL A 281 -2.26 -4.33 -44.84
N GLN A 282 -1.36 -5.04 -45.50
CA GLN A 282 -0.52 -4.50 -46.58
C GLN A 282 -0.23 -5.55 -47.64
N ASN A 283 -0.22 -5.16 -48.92
CA ASN A 283 0.14 -6.06 -50.01
C ASN A 283 1.65 -6.32 -50.07
N GLU A 284 2.05 -7.55 -50.39
CA GLU A 284 3.45 -7.98 -50.55
C GLU A 284 4.27 -7.04 -51.43
N VAL A 285 3.67 -6.51 -52.51
CA VAL A 285 4.32 -5.57 -53.44
C VAL A 285 4.84 -4.31 -52.75
N ASP A 286 4.23 -3.90 -51.63
CA ASP A 286 4.59 -2.68 -50.91
C ASP A 286 5.48 -2.95 -49.68
N LEU A 287 5.76 -4.21 -49.37
CA LEU A 287 6.54 -4.66 -48.22
C LEU A 287 8.03 -4.86 -48.53
N ASN A 288 8.46 -4.65 -49.78
CA ASN A 288 9.86 -4.74 -50.19
C ASN A 288 10.27 -3.57 -51.09
N PRO A 289 11.57 -3.21 -51.12
CA PRO A 289 12.04 -2.09 -51.93
C PRO A 289 12.00 -2.34 -53.44
N LYS A 290 11.96 -3.60 -53.89
CA LYS A 290 11.92 -3.96 -55.32
C LYS A 290 10.52 -3.79 -55.92
N GLY A 291 9.49 -3.67 -55.08
CA GLY A 291 8.11 -3.59 -55.53
C GLY A 291 7.64 -4.89 -56.19
N THR A 292 8.07 -6.07 -55.70
CA THR A 292 7.75 -7.39 -56.28
C THR A 292 6.89 -8.24 -55.34
N CYS A 293 6.31 -9.32 -55.85
CA CYS A 293 5.53 -10.30 -55.05
C CYS A 293 6.21 -11.67 -55.12
N SER A 294 7.53 -11.66 -54.92
CA SER A 294 8.37 -12.85 -55.04
C SER A 294 8.49 -13.66 -53.76
N GLU A 295 8.17 -13.02 -52.64
CA GLU A 295 8.20 -13.62 -51.30
C GLU A 295 6.77 -13.88 -50.81
N THR A 296 6.64 -14.70 -49.78
CA THR A 296 5.35 -14.89 -49.09
C THR A 296 5.22 -13.97 -47.89
N CYS A 297 3.99 -13.69 -47.45
CA CYS A 297 3.73 -12.88 -46.26
C CYS A 297 4.55 -13.27 -45.02
N ALA A 298 4.86 -14.55 -44.81
CA ALA A 298 5.60 -15.03 -43.63
C ALA A 298 7.07 -14.61 -43.63
N GLU A 299 7.67 -14.34 -44.79
CA GLU A 299 9.06 -13.88 -44.91
C GLU A 299 9.24 -12.45 -44.38
N TYR A 300 8.17 -11.66 -44.35
CA TYR A 300 8.17 -10.29 -43.83
C TYR A 300 8.05 -10.27 -42.30
N THR A 301 9.04 -10.85 -41.63
CA THR A 301 9.17 -10.81 -40.17
C THR A 301 9.48 -9.41 -39.65
N TYR A 302 10.23 -8.61 -40.44
CA TYR A 302 10.58 -7.22 -40.14
C TYR A 302 10.80 -6.42 -41.44
N THR A 303 9.99 -5.38 -41.66
CA THR A 303 10.06 -4.50 -42.83
C THR A 303 9.43 -3.12 -42.54
N LYS A 304 9.15 -2.34 -43.58
CA LYS A 304 8.38 -1.09 -43.55
C LYS A 304 7.54 -0.94 -44.81
N SER A 305 6.64 0.03 -44.82
CA SER A 305 5.91 0.39 -46.05
C SER A 305 6.87 1.09 -47.02
N HIS A 306 7.20 0.44 -48.14
CA HIS A 306 8.10 0.99 -49.16
C HIS A 306 7.40 1.85 -50.20
N SER A 307 6.17 1.47 -50.57
CA SER A 307 5.40 2.20 -51.59
C SER A 307 3.89 2.05 -51.37
N CYS A 308 3.13 2.57 -52.34
CA CYS A 308 1.71 2.30 -52.45
C CYS A 308 1.38 2.01 -53.92
N TYR A 309 1.59 0.76 -54.33
CA TYR A 309 1.50 0.33 -55.72
C TYR A 309 0.13 0.68 -56.30
N LYS A 310 0.15 1.42 -57.41
CA LYS A 310 -1.03 1.90 -58.15
C LYS A 310 -2.10 2.59 -57.29
N ASN A 311 -1.75 3.13 -56.12
CA ASN A 311 -2.71 3.73 -55.20
C ASN A 311 -3.88 2.80 -54.85
N LEU A 312 -3.61 1.50 -54.69
CA LEU A 312 -4.60 0.48 -54.29
C LEU A 312 -5.04 0.68 -52.82
N TYR A 313 -5.34 -0.40 -52.09
CA TYR A 313 -5.86 -0.31 -50.71
C TYR A 313 -4.95 0.48 -49.76
N CYS A 314 -3.63 0.48 -49.98
CA CYS A 314 -2.66 1.30 -49.23
C CYS A 314 -3.00 2.81 -49.18
N ARG A 315 -3.73 3.36 -50.16
CA ARG A 315 -4.19 4.76 -50.15
C ARG A 315 -5.50 4.96 -49.39
N GLN A 316 -6.28 3.90 -49.21
CA GLN A 316 -7.61 3.92 -48.58
C GLN A 316 -7.53 3.72 -47.05
N GLN A 317 -6.34 3.46 -46.52
CA GLN A 317 -6.08 3.30 -45.09
C GLN A 317 -4.97 4.25 -44.63
N ARG A 318 -4.87 4.45 -43.31
CA ARG A 318 -3.72 5.13 -42.71
C ARG A 318 -2.45 4.33 -42.99
N ARG A 319 -1.43 4.93 -43.61
CA ARG A 319 -0.13 4.28 -43.81
C ARG A 319 0.52 3.94 -42.46
N CYS A 320 1.20 2.80 -42.37
CA CYS A 320 2.15 2.55 -41.27
C CYS A 320 3.48 3.25 -41.58
N ASN A 321 3.81 4.31 -40.84
CA ASN A 321 5.04 5.10 -41.04
C ASN A 321 6.23 4.55 -40.24
N GLY A 322 6.00 3.57 -39.38
CA GLY A 322 7.02 2.90 -38.59
C GLY A 322 7.42 1.54 -39.15
N LYS A 323 7.69 0.60 -38.25
CA LYS A 323 8.08 -0.77 -38.59
C LYS A 323 6.82 -1.61 -38.83
N ILE A 324 6.89 -2.47 -39.84
CA ILE A 324 5.89 -3.51 -40.10
C ILE A 324 6.55 -4.84 -39.75
N ILE A 325 5.92 -5.61 -38.88
CA ILE A 325 6.53 -6.84 -38.33
C ILE A 325 5.54 -8.00 -38.33
N ASN A 326 6.08 -9.22 -38.24
CA ASN A 326 5.33 -10.47 -38.05
C ASN A 326 4.12 -10.60 -38.98
N CYS A 327 4.35 -10.33 -40.27
CA CYS A 327 3.35 -10.51 -41.30
C CYS A 327 2.98 -11.98 -41.47
N ARG A 328 1.72 -12.24 -41.82
CA ARG A 328 1.22 -13.57 -42.13
C ARG A 328 0.13 -13.52 -43.20
N TYR A 329 0.10 -14.57 -44.01
CA TYR A 329 -1.01 -14.80 -44.93
C TYR A 329 -2.18 -15.43 -44.16
N ILE A 330 -3.40 -15.01 -44.44
CA ILE A 330 -4.63 -15.56 -43.83
C ILE A 330 -5.55 -16.08 -44.93
N ASP A 331 -5.91 -15.21 -45.86
CA ASP A 331 -6.63 -15.55 -47.09
C ASP A 331 -6.40 -14.46 -48.16
N SER A 332 -6.77 -14.73 -49.41
CA SER A 332 -6.51 -13.87 -50.56
C SER A 332 -7.39 -12.63 -50.58
N ASP A 333 -8.69 -12.80 -50.34
CA ASP A 333 -9.69 -11.74 -50.52
C ASP A 333 -10.40 -11.44 -49.20
N MET A 334 -10.65 -10.16 -48.94
CA MET A 334 -11.24 -9.70 -47.67
C MET A 334 -12.09 -8.44 -47.80
N TRP A 335 -12.99 -8.25 -46.84
CA TRP A 335 -13.73 -7.02 -46.58
C TRP A 335 -13.23 -6.40 -45.28
N VAL A 336 -12.62 -5.22 -45.39
CA VAL A 336 -12.12 -4.49 -44.23
C VAL A 336 -13.16 -3.46 -43.79
N CYS A 337 -13.49 -3.45 -42.51
CA CYS A 337 -14.26 -2.35 -41.91
C CYS A 337 -13.29 -1.33 -41.29
N PRO A 338 -13.06 -0.17 -41.92
CA PRO A 338 -12.19 0.87 -41.36
C PRO A 338 -12.83 1.48 -40.11
N ALA A 339 -11.99 1.73 -39.09
CA ALA A 339 -12.42 2.40 -37.88
C ALA A 339 -12.63 3.91 -38.08
N ASP A 340 -13.33 4.54 -37.12
CA ASP A 340 -13.44 5.99 -37.12
C ASP A 340 -12.05 6.64 -36.92
N SER A 341 -11.79 7.73 -37.65
CA SER A 341 -10.53 8.48 -37.59
C SER A 341 -10.31 9.14 -36.23
N VAL A 342 -11.37 9.32 -35.44
CA VAL A 342 -11.30 9.84 -34.07
C VAL A 342 -10.92 8.73 -33.07
N THR A 343 -11.07 7.46 -33.45
CA THR A 343 -10.68 6.33 -32.59
C THR A 343 -9.19 6.05 -32.71
N ASN A 344 -8.64 5.37 -31.70
CA ASN A 344 -7.25 4.90 -31.76
C ASN A 344 -7.06 3.68 -32.68
N ARG A 345 -8.11 3.17 -33.34
CA ARG A 345 -8.11 1.91 -34.10
C ARG A 345 -7.90 2.15 -35.59
N ARG A 346 -7.42 1.14 -36.31
CA ARG A 346 -7.34 1.11 -37.79
C ARG A 346 -8.57 0.43 -38.38
N TYR A 347 -9.00 -0.67 -37.76
CA TYR A 347 -10.14 -1.48 -38.22
C TYR A 347 -11.10 -1.81 -37.07
N GLU A 348 -12.39 -1.93 -37.36
CA GLU A 348 -13.35 -2.53 -36.42
C GLU A 348 -13.33 -4.06 -36.52
N TYR A 349 -13.33 -4.57 -37.76
CA TYR A 349 -13.14 -5.98 -38.09
C TYR A 349 -12.61 -6.15 -39.52
N ILE A 350 -12.10 -7.35 -39.81
CA ILE A 350 -11.73 -7.80 -41.16
C ILE A 350 -12.41 -9.15 -41.39
N GLU A 351 -13.11 -9.30 -42.50
CA GLU A 351 -13.78 -10.54 -42.88
C GLU A 351 -13.14 -11.10 -44.15
N TYR A 352 -12.70 -12.34 -44.11
CA TYR A 352 -12.11 -13.04 -45.27
C TYR A 352 -13.17 -13.84 -46.03
N GLU A 353 -12.91 -14.12 -47.30
CA GLU A 353 -13.84 -14.85 -48.18
C GLU A 353 -14.18 -16.27 -47.70
N ASN A 354 -13.25 -16.95 -47.03
CA ASN A 354 -13.52 -18.23 -46.36
C ASN A 354 -14.46 -18.12 -45.12
N GLY A 355 -14.96 -16.94 -44.79
CA GLY A 355 -15.85 -16.69 -43.66
C GLY A 355 -15.14 -16.41 -42.34
N ARG A 356 -13.81 -16.45 -42.29
CA ARG A 356 -13.04 -16.10 -41.09
C ARG A 356 -13.13 -14.60 -40.82
N VAL A 357 -13.45 -14.24 -39.57
CA VAL A 357 -13.53 -12.85 -39.13
C VAL A 357 -12.46 -12.57 -38.07
N LEU A 358 -11.72 -11.48 -38.25
CA LEU A 358 -10.85 -10.89 -37.25
C LEU A 358 -11.56 -9.70 -36.61
N GLY A 359 -11.64 -9.65 -35.29
CA GLY A 359 -12.39 -8.61 -34.58
C GLY A 359 -13.88 -8.92 -34.48
N ARG A 360 -14.67 -7.93 -34.05
CA ARG A 360 -16.11 -8.11 -33.80
C ARG A 360 -16.91 -7.50 -34.94
N LYS A 361 -17.54 -8.34 -35.76
CA LYS A 361 -18.45 -7.91 -36.83
C LYS A 361 -19.79 -7.44 -36.25
N GLN A 362 -19.86 -6.16 -35.86
CA GLN A 362 -21.05 -5.51 -35.28
C GLN A 362 -21.58 -4.39 -36.19
N GLY A 363 -21.50 -4.59 -37.50
CA GLY A 363 -21.80 -3.58 -38.51
C GLY A 363 -20.61 -2.65 -38.77
N CYS A 364 -20.65 -1.94 -39.90
CA CYS A 364 -19.57 -1.06 -40.33
C CYS A 364 -20.09 0.33 -40.70
N GLN A 365 -19.91 1.30 -39.80
CA GLN A 365 -20.45 2.66 -39.97
C GLN A 365 -19.90 3.37 -41.21
N LYS A 366 -18.60 3.18 -41.50
CA LYS A 366 -17.93 3.78 -42.66
C LYS A 366 -18.11 2.99 -43.97
N GLY A 367 -18.86 1.89 -43.93
CA GLY A 367 -18.93 0.93 -45.03
C GLY A 367 -17.70 0.05 -45.11
N THR A 368 -17.84 -1.14 -45.70
CA THR A 368 -16.73 -2.06 -45.90
C THR A 368 -15.99 -1.76 -47.20
N VAL A 369 -14.68 -1.97 -47.18
CA VAL A 369 -13.81 -1.86 -48.36
C VAL A 369 -13.42 -3.27 -48.79
N LYS A 370 -13.70 -3.64 -50.03
CA LYS A 370 -13.25 -4.90 -50.62
C LYS A 370 -11.76 -4.80 -51.01
N VAL A 371 -10.97 -5.79 -50.61
CA VAL A 371 -9.52 -5.84 -50.80
C VAL A 371 -9.16 -7.21 -51.38
N ASP A 372 -8.80 -7.21 -52.67
CA ASP A 372 -8.58 -8.43 -53.45
C ASP A 372 -7.10 -8.63 -53.77
N SER A 373 -6.59 -9.84 -53.52
CA SER A 373 -5.28 -10.24 -54.01
C SER A 373 -5.31 -10.42 -55.53
N TRP A 374 -4.15 -10.29 -56.19
CA TRP A 374 -4.13 -10.21 -57.65
C TRP A 374 -2.87 -10.82 -58.24
N TRP A 375 -2.98 -11.26 -59.50
CA TRP A 375 -1.86 -11.82 -60.25
C TRP A 375 -1.11 -10.73 -61.01
N ARG A 376 0.19 -10.62 -60.76
CA ARG A 376 1.13 -9.86 -61.58
C ARG A 376 1.73 -10.80 -62.62
N TRP A 377 1.16 -10.74 -63.83
CA TRP A 377 1.48 -11.67 -64.92
C TRP A 377 1.09 -13.11 -64.52
N LEU A 378 1.56 -14.13 -65.24
CA LEU A 378 1.13 -15.53 -65.02
C LEU A 378 1.76 -16.22 -63.80
N PHE A 379 2.79 -15.64 -63.17
CA PHE A 379 3.63 -16.38 -62.21
C PHE A 379 3.75 -15.76 -60.81
N TRP A 380 3.31 -14.52 -60.61
CA TRP A 380 3.47 -13.83 -59.32
C TRP A 380 2.11 -13.46 -58.75
N HIS A 381 1.69 -14.13 -57.67
CA HIS A 381 0.49 -13.78 -56.93
C HIS A 381 0.86 -12.74 -55.86
N CYS A 382 0.22 -11.58 -55.87
CA CYS A 382 0.45 -10.49 -54.94
C CYS A 382 -0.59 -10.50 -53.84
N SER A 383 -0.23 -11.12 -52.72
CA SER A 383 -1.15 -11.38 -51.62
C SER A 383 -1.23 -10.18 -50.66
N TYR A 384 -2.37 -9.99 -50.01
CA TYR A 384 -2.46 -9.08 -48.85
C TYR A 384 -2.09 -9.80 -47.56
N CYS A 385 -1.11 -9.24 -46.85
CA CYS A 385 -0.62 -9.74 -45.59
C CYS A 385 -1.30 -9.03 -44.42
N PHE A 386 -1.58 -9.78 -43.36
CA PHE A 386 -1.90 -9.21 -42.07
C PHE A 386 -0.62 -9.15 -41.22
N CYS A 387 -0.22 -7.94 -40.82
CA CYS A 387 1.01 -7.65 -40.10
C CYS A 387 0.70 -6.85 -38.82
N LEU A 388 1.73 -6.52 -38.05
CA LEU A 388 1.65 -5.56 -36.96
C LEU A 388 2.41 -4.29 -37.35
N CYS A 389 1.84 -3.14 -37.02
CA CYS A 389 2.44 -1.82 -37.22
C CYS A 389 2.94 -1.27 -35.89
N ASP A 390 4.24 -1.02 -35.81
CA ASP A 390 4.90 -0.31 -34.72
C ASP A 390 5.31 1.09 -35.17
N GLU A 391 4.45 2.08 -34.96
CA GLU A 391 4.69 3.47 -35.38
C GLU A 391 4.46 4.47 -34.24
N GLN A 392 5.36 5.45 -34.14
CA GLN A 392 5.10 6.64 -33.34
C GLN A 392 4.21 7.62 -34.11
N GLY A 393 3.44 8.43 -33.39
CA GLY A 393 2.57 9.43 -34.00
C GLY A 393 1.90 10.29 -32.94
N VAL A 394 1.09 11.27 -33.35
CA VAL A 394 0.39 12.18 -32.43
C VAL A 394 -0.69 11.50 -31.57
N TYR A 395 -1.13 10.31 -31.97
CA TYR A 395 -2.16 9.51 -31.30
C TYR A 395 -1.60 8.30 -30.55
N SER A 396 -0.26 8.16 -30.48
CA SER A 396 0.39 7.03 -29.84
C SER A 396 1.01 7.42 -28.50
N ASP A 397 0.31 7.12 -27.42
CA ASP A 397 0.72 7.39 -26.05
C ASP A 397 1.42 6.14 -25.53
N ARG A 398 2.75 6.14 -25.58
CA ARG A 398 3.58 4.95 -25.30
C ARG A 398 4.86 5.29 -24.54
N TYR A 399 4.80 6.40 -23.82
CA TYR A 399 5.95 7.01 -23.18
C TYR A 399 5.84 6.83 -21.68
N PHE A 400 6.89 6.33 -21.03
CA PHE A 400 6.95 6.17 -19.58
C PHE A 400 7.98 7.14 -19.01
N ASN A 401 7.59 7.91 -18.01
CA ASN A 401 8.50 8.82 -17.33
C ASN A 401 9.60 8.03 -16.58
N MET A 402 10.86 8.40 -16.78
CA MET A 402 12.02 7.83 -16.10
C MET A 402 12.58 8.77 -15.01
N ARG A 403 12.15 10.04 -14.98
CA ARG A 403 12.52 10.95 -13.88
C ARG A 403 11.95 10.48 -12.55
N SER A 404 12.70 10.70 -11.48
CA SER A 404 12.32 10.26 -10.14
C SER A 404 11.20 11.08 -9.53
N ALA A 405 10.21 10.41 -8.94
CA ALA A 405 9.26 11.01 -8.04
C ALA A 405 9.74 10.80 -6.60
N VAL A 406 10.21 11.85 -5.95
CA VAL A 406 10.76 11.80 -4.59
C VAL A 406 9.96 12.75 -3.70
N ALA A 407 9.62 12.31 -2.49
CA ALA A 407 9.00 13.13 -1.47
C ALA A 407 9.94 14.27 -1.05
N ASP A 408 9.41 15.30 -0.43
CA ASP A 408 10.21 16.40 0.11
C ASP A 408 10.96 15.96 1.39
N ILE A 409 12.00 15.16 1.18
CA ILE A 409 12.84 14.57 2.24
C ILE A 409 13.57 15.64 3.07
N ALA A 410 13.84 16.81 2.48
CA ALA A 410 14.41 17.95 3.19
C ALA A 410 13.47 18.49 4.26
N ASN A 411 12.16 18.37 4.06
CA ASN A 411 11.12 18.76 5.00
C ASN A 411 10.49 17.56 5.74
N ASN A 412 11.27 16.48 5.92
CA ASN A 412 10.87 15.29 6.68
C ASN A 412 9.59 14.62 6.16
N ARG A 413 9.41 14.58 4.84
CA ARG A 413 8.28 13.92 4.20
C ARG A 413 8.64 12.55 3.66
N VAL A 414 7.68 11.63 3.73
CA VAL A 414 7.79 10.24 3.26
C VAL A 414 6.65 9.91 2.31
N VAL A 415 6.80 8.84 1.53
CA VAL A 415 5.73 8.37 0.65
C VAL A 415 4.66 7.64 1.45
N THR A 416 3.40 7.94 1.17
CA THR A 416 2.21 7.35 1.82
C THR A 416 1.27 6.65 0.83
N GLY A 417 1.53 6.75 -0.47
CA GLY A 417 0.76 6.06 -1.49
C GLY A 417 1.27 6.27 -2.92
N LEU A 418 0.71 5.50 -3.85
CA LEU A 418 1.15 5.43 -5.26
C LEU A 418 -0.04 5.36 -6.22
N ARG A 419 0.16 5.86 -7.44
CA ARG A 419 -0.74 5.62 -8.59
C ARG A 419 -0.04 5.84 -9.93
N PHE A 420 -0.60 5.28 -10.99
CA PHE A 420 -0.29 5.73 -12.34
C PHE A 420 -1.11 6.97 -12.71
N THR A 421 -0.51 7.90 -13.45
CA THR A 421 -1.22 9.04 -14.06
C THR A 421 -0.65 9.30 -15.46
N LYS A 422 -1.45 9.86 -16.36
CA LYS A 422 -0.99 10.22 -17.71
C LYS A 422 -1.10 11.73 -17.89
N LYS A 423 0.03 12.39 -18.18
CA LYS A 423 0.09 13.82 -18.49
C LYS A 423 0.99 14.03 -19.69
N ASN A 424 0.61 14.92 -20.60
CA ASN A 424 1.39 15.19 -21.82
C ASN A 424 1.74 13.92 -22.64
N ARG A 425 0.85 12.92 -22.60
CA ARG A 425 1.01 11.61 -23.26
C ARG A 425 2.09 10.71 -22.65
N ILE A 426 2.67 11.13 -21.53
CA ILE A 426 3.65 10.40 -20.75
C ILE A 426 2.94 9.79 -19.53
N ILE A 427 3.21 8.51 -19.30
CA ILE A 427 2.73 7.75 -18.15
C ILE A 427 3.72 7.96 -17.02
N HIS A 428 3.24 8.43 -15.89
CA HIS A 428 4.03 8.69 -14.69
C HIS A 428 3.59 7.77 -13.56
N LEU A 429 4.57 7.32 -12.77
CA LEU A 429 4.31 6.98 -11.39
C LEU A 429 4.22 8.26 -10.58
N GLN A 430 3.12 8.43 -9.85
CA GLN A 430 2.90 9.56 -8.97
C GLN A 430 2.85 9.08 -7.52
N ILE A 431 3.52 9.82 -6.63
CA ILE A 431 3.56 9.54 -5.20
C ILE A 431 2.64 10.48 -4.43
N GLN A 432 2.05 9.97 -3.35
CA GLN A 432 1.48 10.79 -2.29
C GLN A 432 2.52 10.91 -1.17
N GLU A 433 2.68 12.11 -0.62
CA GLU A 433 3.59 12.37 0.49
C GLU A 433 2.87 12.94 1.71
N GLY A 434 3.45 12.72 2.89
CA GLY A 434 3.03 13.33 4.15
C GLY A 434 4.23 13.54 5.08
N LYS A 435 4.14 14.49 6.01
CA LYS A 435 5.18 14.74 7.01
C LYS A 435 5.21 13.61 8.03
N LEU A 436 6.39 13.04 8.23
CA LEU A 436 6.61 11.99 9.23
C LEU A 436 6.56 12.59 10.64
N LEU A 437 5.87 11.87 11.53
CA LEU A 437 5.72 12.18 12.94
C LEU A 437 6.37 11.07 13.79
N PRO A 438 6.61 11.34 15.09
CA PRO A 438 7.01 10.34 16.07
C PRO A 438 6.26 9.01 15.96
N HIS A 439 6.95 7.92 16.27
CA HIS A 439 6.45 6.55 16.24
C HIS A 439 5.83 6.13 14.90
N GLY A 440 6.33 6.68 13.79
CA GLY A 440 5.85 6.36 12.46
C GLY A 440 4.46 6.90 12.14
N GLY A 441 3.98 7.93 12.84
CA GLY A 441 2.76 8.64 12.47
C GLY A 441 2.94 9.49 11.21
N ILE A 442 1.83 9.86 10.56
CA ILE A 442 1.82 10.82 9.45
C ILE A 442 0.90 11.98 9.81
N ASP A 443 1.37 13.22 9.60
CA ASP A 443 0.54 14.40 9.76
C ASP A 443 -0.49 14.48 8.63
N SER A 444 -1.74 14.14 8.95
CA SER A 444 -2.85 14.08 8.00
C SER A 444 -3.13 15.40 7.29
N SER A 445 -2.84 16.54 7.93
CA SER A 445 -3.03 17.88 7.36
C SER A 445 -2.04 18.19 6.24
N THR A 446 -0.94 17.44 6.17
CA THR A 446 0.15 17.66 5.20
C THR A 446 0.07 16.75 3.99
N ILE A 447 -0.85 15.77 3.98
CA ILE A 447 -0.95 14.76 2.93
C ILE A 447 -1.31 15.42 1.59
N ARG A 448 -0.53 15.14 0.56
CA ARG A 448 -0.80 15.61 -0.82
C ARG A 448 -0.18 14.72 -1.87
N TRP A 449 -0.75 14.73 -3.07
CA TRP A 449 -0.10 14.15 -4.25
C TRP A 449 1.00 15.10 -4.75
N VAL A 450 2.22 14.57 -4.95
CA VAL A 450 3.30 15.33 -5.55
C VAL A 450 2.97 15.55 -7.03
N PRO A 451 2.91 16.79 -7.54
CA PRO A 451 2.62 17.04 -8.94
C PRO A 451 3.65 16.37 -9.85
N VAL A 452 3.17 15.69 -10.90
CA VAL A 452 4.08 15.16 -11.93
C VAL A 452 4.61 16.31 -12.78
N GLU A 453 5.85 16.17 -13.23
CA GLU A 453 6.50 17.17 -14.08
C GLU A 453 5.71 17.42 -15.38
N ASP A 454 5.72 18.67 -15.83
CA ASP A 454 4.91 19.13 -16.96
C ASP A 454 5.71 19.28 -18.26
N TYR A 455 6.57 18.31 -18.56
CA TYR A 455 7.34 18.30 -19.80
C TYR A 455 6.64 17.47 -20.89
N LYS A 456 6.99 17.74 -22.14
CA LYS A 456 6.55 16.99 -23.32
C LYS A 456 7.76 16.32 -23.97
N ILE A 457 7.51 15.21 -24.65
CA ILE A 457 8.54 14.49 -25.43
C ILE A 457 9.16 15.34 -26.56
N THR A 458 8.54 16.47 -26.91
CA THR A 458 9.00 17.40 -27.96
C THR A 458 9.77 18.59 -27.40
N ASP A 459 9.87 18.73 -26.08
CA ASP A 459 10.54 19.86 -25.46
C ASP A 459 12.06 19.77 -25.65
N ARG A 460 12.74 20.92 -25.59
CA ARG A 460 14.20 20.97 -25.70
C ARG A 460 14.85 20.30 -24.50
N TYR A 461 15.95 19.60 -24.74
CA TYR A 461 16.74 18.89 -23.72
C TYR A 461 15.98 17.79 -22.97
N ILE A 462 14.92 17.26 -23.56
CA ILE A 462 14.22 16.05 -23.11
C ILE A 462 14.58 14.91 -24.05
N TYR A 463 15.10 13.81 -23.51
CA TYR A 463 15.66 12.71 -24.30
C TYR A 463 15.07 11.35 -23.95
N ASN A 464 14.76 10.56 -24.98
CA ASN A 464 14.36 9.16 -24.84
C ASN A 464 15.51 8.32 -24.25
N GLY A 465 15.20 7.48 -23.27
CA GLY A 465 16.15 6.68 -22.49
C GLY A 465 16.79 7.42 -21.31
N GLN A 466 16.54 8.72 -21.16
CA GLN A 466 17.02 9.53 -20.02
C GLN A 466 15.85 10.09 -19.21
N ASP A 467 14.98 10.87 -19.84
CA ASP A 467 13.84 11.52 -19.18
C ASP A 467 12.58 10.68 -19.26
N TYR A 468 12.38 10.02 -20.40
CA TYR A 468 11.28 9.12 -20.67
C TYR A 468 11.74 7.92 -21.50
N HIS A 469 11.01 6.81 -21.43
CA HIS A 469 11.19 5.64 -22.29
C HIS A 469 10.08 5.55 -23.31
N THR A 470 10.40 5.25 -24.57
CA THR A 470 9.42 4.99 -25.63
C THR A 470 9.31 3.50 -25.86
N LEU A 471 8.11 2.94 -25.71
CA LEU A 471 7.88 1.53 -26.06
C LEU A 471 8.00 1.31 -27.57
N THR A 472 8.75 0.28 -27.96
CA THR A 472 8.83 -0.22 -29.34
C THR A 472 8.65 -1.73 -29.32
N TRP A 473 8.49 -2.36 -30.49
CA TRP A 473 8.52 -3.82 -30.59
C TRP A 473 9.70 -4.40 -29.81
N GLU A 474 10.91 -3.87 -29.91
CA GLU A 474 12.06 -4.45 -29.23
C GLU A 474 12.17 -4.09 -27.74
N GLN A 475 11.43 -3.08 -27.25
CA GLN A 475 11.62 -2.49 -25.91
C GLN A 475 10.28 -2.21 -25.24
N ARG A 476 9.51 -3.28 -25.02
CA ARG A 476 8.12 -3.24 -24.54
C ARG A 476 7.89 -4.02 -23.24
N SER A 477 8.95 -4.49 -22.61
CA SER A 477 8.87 -5.29 -21.40
C SER A 477 8.90 -4.39 -20.17
N ILE A 478 8.15 -4.77 -19.14
CA ILE A 478 8.17 -4.12 -17.83
C ILE A 478 8.28 -5.19 -16.76
N ASP A 479 9.19 -4.94 -15.82
CA ASP A 479 9.48 -5.84 -14.71
C ASP A 479 8.42 -5.69 -13.61
N LEU A 480 8.03 -6.84 -13.07
CA LEU A 480 7.05 -6.97 -11.99
C LEU A 480 7.81 -7.43 -10.75
N ASP A 481 8.11 -6.48 -9.87
CA ASP A 481 8.93 -6.69 -8.67
C ASP A 481 8.26 -6.10 -7.44
N ASP A 482 8.55 -6.75 -6.32
CA ASP A 482 8.15 -6.32 -4.99
C ASP A 482 9.40 -5.90 -4.22
N LEU A 483 9.58 -4.59 -4.05
CA LEU A 483 10.75 -4.03 -3.40
C LEU A 483 10.39 -3.58 -1.99
N ILE A 484 11.12 -4.11 -1.01
CA ILE A 484 10.97 -3.78 0.41
C ILE A 484 12.29 -3.22 0.90
N ALA A 485 12.23 -2.08 1.60
CA ALA A 485 13.38 -1.47 2.25
C ALA A 485 13.94 -2.36 3.35
N ASP A 486 15.21 -2.17 3.66
CA ASP A 486 15.84 -2.84 4.79
C ASP A 486 15.29 -2.28 6.12
N ASP A 487 15.54 -2.97 7.23
CA ASP A 487 15.05 -2.55 8.54
C ASP A 487 15.43 -1.08 8.84
N GLN A 488 14.53 -0.37 9.52
CA GLN A 488 14.68 1.05 9.90
C GLN A 488 14.79 2.03 8.71
N HIS A 489 14.37 1.62 7.52
CA HIS A 489 14.21 2.49 6.38
C HIS A 489 12.73 2.66 6.00
N VAL A 490 12.45 3.80 5.37
CA VAL A 490 11.15 4.12 4.79
C VAL A 490 11.30 4.55 3.34
N MET A 491 10.29 4.27 2.54
CA MET A 491 10.22 4.67 1.14
C MET A 491 9.94 6.17 1.05
N THR A 492 10.78 6.82 0.26
CA THR A 492 10.80 8.27 0.04
C THR A 492 10.72 8.64 -1.43
N GLY A 493 10.71 7.68 -2.35
CA GLY A 493 10.52 7.94 -3.77
C GLY A 493 10.44 6.68 -4.60
N VAL A 494 10.13 6.85 -5.88
CA VAL A 494 10.08 5.80 -6.90
C VAL A 494 10.57 6.34 -8.24
N ARG A 495 11.07 5.45 -9.11
CA ARG A 495 11.32 5.79 -10.51
C ARG A 495 11.32 4.54 -11.39
N PHE A 496 11.29 4.78 -12.70
CA PHE A 496 11.65 3.76 -13.67
C PHE A 496 13.08 3.97 -14.16
N LYS A 497 13.77 2.87 -14.39
CA LYS A 497 15.07 2.81 -15.05
C LYS A 497 14.99 1.77 -16.16
N LYS A 498 15.82 1.93 -17.18
CA LYS A 498 15.91 0.94 -18.26
C LYS A 498 17.04 -0.03 -17.97
N ILE A 499 16.74 -1.33 -17.99
CA ILE A 499 17.72 -2.42 -17.93
C ILE A 499 17.51 -3.29 -19.18
N GLY A 500 18.47 -3.26 -20.11
CA GLY A 500 18.31 -3.92 -21.41
C GLY A 500 17.10 -3.38 -22.17
N THR A 501 16.12 -4.25 -22.44
CA THR A 501 14.85 -3.93 -23.11
C THR A 501 13.68 -3.69 -22.15
N HIS A 502 13.93 -3.77 -20.84
CA HIS A 502 12.91 -3.74 -19.80
C HIS A 502 12.85 -2.37 -19.10
N LEU A 503 11.64 -1.98 -18.73
CA LEU A 503 11.39 -0.98 -17.69
C LEU A 503 11.48 -1.65 -16.32
N ASN A 504 12.46 -1.25 -15.53
CA ASN A 504 12.70 -1.74 -14.18
C ASN A 504 12.24 -0.69 -13.17
N PHE A 505 11.51 -1.14 -12.15
CA PHE A 505 10.99 -0.30 -11.08
C PHE A 505 12.01 -0.19 -9.94
N GLU A 506 12.26 1.02 -9.44
CA GLU A 506 13.17 1.26 -8.31
C GLU A 506 12.46 2.07 -7.22
N ILE A 507 12.77 1.77 -5.96
CA ILE A 507 12.32 2.54 -4.80
C ILE A 507 13.49 3.34 -4.20
N TYR A 508 13.23 4.53 -3.71
CA TYR A 508 14.19 5.34 -2.97
C TYR A 508 13.93 5.20 -1.49
N ILE A 509 14.90 4.68 -0.74
CA ILE A 509 14.75 4.37 0.69
C ILE A 509 15.65 5.27 1.52
N THR A 510 15.14 5.69 2.67
CA THR A 510 15.82 6.60 3.58
C THR A 510 15.77 6.04 5.01
N PRO A 511 16.91 5.97 5.73
CA PRO A 511 16.90 5.57 7.13
C PRO A 511 16.19 6.62 7.99
N PHE A 512 15.50 6.20 9.04
CA PHE A 512 14.80 7.12 9.93
C PHE A 512 14.86 6.70 11.40
N ASP A 513 14.69 7.68 12.27
CA ASP A 513 14.48 7.49 13.69
C ASP A 513 12.98 7.30 13.95
N PHE A 514 12.57 6.07 14.30
CA PHE A 514 11.18 5.74 14.57
C PHE A 514 10.58 6.54 15.74
N GLU A 515 11.30 6.70 16.86
CA GLU A 515 10.76 7.40 18.03
C GLU A 515 10.58 8.88 17.74
N LYS A 516 11.59 9.51 17.11
CA LYS A 516 11.52 10.94 16.78
C LYS A 516 10.68 11.23 15.54
N GLY A 517 10.47 10.23 14.69
CA GLY A 517 9.82 10.40 13.39
C GLY A 517 10.64 11.26 12.44
N GLN A 518 11.97 11.12 12.45
CA GLN A 518 12.88 11.97 11.68
C GLN A 518 13.72 11.17 10.69
N LEU A 519 13.77 11.60 9.43
CA LEU A 519 14.69 11.08 8.43
C LEU A 519 16.14 11.39 8.83
N LEU A 520 17.01 10.39 8.72
CA LEU A 520 18.40 10.48 9.14
C LEU A 520 19.30 10.84 7.95
N GLU A 521 19.76 12.09 7.92
CA GLU A 521 20.66 12.63 6.89
C GLU A 521 20.24 12.24 5.44
N PRO A 522 18.98 12.54 5.05
CA PRO A 522 18.40 12.06 3.79
C PRO A 522 19.20 12.49 2.54
N ALA A 523 19.94 13.58 2.60
CA ALA A 523 20.78 14.04 1.49
C ALA A 523 21.95 13.09 1.17
N TYR A 524 22.40 12.28 2.15
CA TYR A 524 23.63 11.47 2.04
C TYR A 524 23.38 9.97 2.24
N ARG A 525 22.34 9.61 3.00
CA ARG A 525 22.09 8.22 3.41
C ARG A 525 20.96 7.55 2.65
N SER A 526 20.26 8.28 1.79
CA SER A 526 19.17 7.72 0.98
C SER A 526 19.69 7.05 -0.28
N ILE A 527 19.17 5.86 -0.58
CA ILE A 527 19.67 5.01 -1.68
C ILE A 527 18.53 4.50 -2.56
N TRP A 528 18.84 4.29 -3.84
CA TRP A 528 17.95 3.58 -4.76
C TRP A 528 18.14 2.08 -4.55
N LYS A 529 17.04 1.37 -4.32
CA LYS A 529 16.97 -0.08 -4.25
C LYS A 529 16.22 -0.58 -5.49
N ASP A 530 16.81 -1.56 -6.18
CA ASP A 530 16.27 -2.17 -7.40
C ASP A 530 16.38 -3.70 -7.34
N ASN A 531 15.79 -4.35 -8.34
CA ASN A 531 16.03 -5.75 -8.64
C ASN A 531 16.68 -5.85 -10.02
N SER A 532 17.99 -6.08 -10.04
CA SER A 532 18.79 -6.12 -11.27
C SER A 532 18.72 -7.46 -12.02
N ASN A 533 17.88 -8.42 -11.59
CA ASN A 533 17.68 -9.66 -12.34
C ASN A 533 17.19 -9.35 -13.76
N THR A 534 17.59 -10.18 -14.72
CA THR A 534 17.17 -10.12 -16.13
C THR A 534 16.70 -11.50 -16.55
N ASP A 535 16.02 -11.60 -17.69
CA ASP A 535 15.70 -12.89 -18.32
C ASP A 535 16.94 -13.70 -18.70
N ALA A 536 18.09 -13.04 -18.89
CA ALA A 536 19.40 -13.66 -19.14
C ALA A 536 20.27 -13.89 -17.89
N SER A 537 19.77 -13.60 -16.68
CA SER A 537 20.54 -13.77 -15.43
C SER A 537 20.88 -15.24 -15.18
N THR A 538 22.10 -15.52 -14.73
CA THR A 538 22.53 -16.90 -14.41
C THR A 538 21.84 -17.47 -13.17
N HIS A 539 21.49 -16.60 -12.23
CA HIS A 539 20.75 -16.94 -11.01
C HIS A 539 19.43 -16.19 -11.04
N ASN A 540 18.33 -16.88 -10.74
CA ASN A 540 16.97 -16.34 -10.73
C ASN A 540 16.62 -15.53 -11.99
N PRO A 541 16.73 -16.11 -13.20
CA PRO A 541 16.30 -15.43 -14.42
C PRO A 541 14.82 -15.08 -14.33
N ARG A 542 14.47 -13.87 -14.77
CA ARG A 542 13.08 -13.43 -14.77
C ARG A 542 12.22 -14.31 -15.67
N THR A 543 10.99 -14.59 -15.26
CA THR A 543 10.04 -15.35 -16.07
C THR A 543 8.95 -14.45 -16.66
N GLN A 544 8.51 -14.74 -17.88
CA GLN A 544 7.47 -13.95 -18.54
C GLN A 544 6.07 -14.34 -18.07
N VAL A 545 5.24 -13.34 -17.77
CA VAL A 545 3.78 -13.50 -17.67
C VAL A 545 3.21 -13.48 -19.09
N TYR A 546 2.77 -14.64 -19.56
CA TYR A 546 2.24 -14.81 -20.91
C TYR A 546 0.74 -14.50 -20.99
N LEU A 547 0.37 -13.54 -21.83
CA LEU A 547 -1.02 -13.25 -22.17
C LEU A 547 -1.52 -14.19 -23.29
N SER A 548 -2.38 -15.14 -22.95
CA SER A 548 -2.97 -16.09 -23.92
C SER A 548 -4.28 -15.56 -24.48
N ASP A 549 -4.30 -15.33 -25.80
CA ASP A 549 -5.41 -14.76 -26.59
C ASP A 549 -6.08 -13.55 -25.90
N PRO A 550 -5.32 -12.48 -25.58
CA PRO A 550 -5.82 -11.39 -24.75
C PRO A 550 -6.86 -10.52 -25.48
N ASP A 551 -8.00 -10.25 -24.85
CA ASP A 551 -8.95 -9.22 -25.28
C ASP A 551 -8.79 -7.95 -24.41
N ILE A 552 -9.54 -6.90 -24.74
CA ILE A 552 -9.57 -5.66 -23.96
C ILE A 552 -10.10 -5.96 -22.55
N PRO A 553 -9.33 -5.65 -21.48
CA PRO A 553 -9.68 -6.07 -20.12
C PRO A 553 -11.00 -5.48 -19.62
N THR A 554 -11.34 -4.26 -20.02
CA THR A 554 -12.60 -3.60 -19.62
C THR A 554 -13.85 -4.18 -20.27
N ARG A 555 -13.70 -5.07 -21.27
CA ARG A 555 -14.81 -5.82 -21.88
C ARG A 555 -15.08 -7.15 -21.20
N ILE A 556 -14.21 -7.59 -20.28
CA ILE A 556 -14.32 -8.87 -19.60
C ILE A 556 -15.17 -8.69 -18.34
N PRO A 557 -16.31 -9.41 -18.22
CA PRO A 557 -17.21 -9.24 -17.07
C PRO A 557 -16.68 -9.88 -15.78
N ARG A 558 -15.68 -10.76 -15.89
CA ARG A 558 -15.06 -11.43 -14.74
C ARG A 558 -13.99 -10.53 -14.14
N ALA A 559 -14.05 -10.36 -12.82
CA ALA A 559 -13.03 -9.64 -12.06
C ALA A 559 -11.62 -10.23 -12.26
N SER A 560 -10.64 -9.34 -12.31
CA SER A 560 -9.23 -9.65 -12.41
C SER A 560 -8.71 -10.22 -11.09
N ARG A 561 -7.80 -11.18 -11.17
CA ARG A 561 -7.09 -11.77 -10.03
C ARG A 561 -5.59 -11.54 -10.20
N LEU A 562 -4.89 -11.32 -9.09
CA LEU A 562 -3.43 -11.28 -9.08
C LEU A 562 -2.89 -12.60 -9.65
N ASP A 563 -2.10 -12.52 -10.71
CA ASP A 563 -1.56 -13.68 -11.42
C ASP A 563 -0.05 -13.61 -11.66
N SER A 564 0.58 -12.47 -11.35
CA SER A 564 2.03 -12.32 -11.33
C SER A 564 2.64 -12.49 -9.93
N LYS A 565 3.96 -12.68 -9.91
CA LYS A 565 4.82 -12.70 -8.72
C LYS A 565 6.04 -11.79 -8.97
N THR A 566 6.80 -11.50 -7.90
CA THR A 566 8.13 -10.88 -8.02
C THR A 566 9.05 -11.72 -8.92
N ASP A 567 10.09 -11.11 -9.50
CA ASP A 567 10.98 -11.75 -10.50
C ASP A 567 10.27 -12.20 -11.78
N GLN A 568 9.19 -11.51 -12.15
CA GLN A 568 8.53 -11.69 -13.44
C GLN A 568 8.61 -10.43 -14.29
N TYR A 569 8.27 -10.57 -15.56
CA TYR A 569 8.07 -9.43 -16.46
C TYR A 569 6.89 -9.69 -17.39
N ILE A 570 6.34 -8.64 -17.97
CA ILE A 570 5.28 -8.74 -18.96
C ILE A 570 5.59 -7.81 -20.14
N ASP A 571 5.19 -8.25 -21.33
CA ASP A 571 5.29 -7.44 -22.54
C ASP A 571 3.99 -6.68 -22.79
N PHE A 572 4.10 -5.40 -23.11
CA PHE A 572 3.02 -4.73 -23.83
C PHE A 572 2.91 -5.32 -25.22
N THR A 573 1.75 -5.86 -25.56
CA THR A 573 1.46 -6.51 -26.84
C THR A 573 0.09 -6.10 -27.36
N HIS A 574 -0.29 -6.61 -28.52
CA HIS A 574 -1.61 -6.38 -29.08
C HIS A 574 -2.63 -7.39 -28.53
N THR A 575 -3.91 -7.02 -28.57
CA THR A 575 -5.02 -7.95 -28.39
C THR A 575 -5.02 -9.05 -29.44
N ASP A 576 -5.70 -10.16 -29.18
CA ASP A 576 -5.81 -11.27 -30.12
C ASP A 576 -6.41 -10.80 -31.47
N MET A 577 -5.90 -11.38 -32.54
CA MET A 577 -6.33 -11.07 -33.90
C MET A 577 -7.79 -11.46 -34.13
N ASN A 578 -8.22 -12.64 -33.66
CA ASN A 578 -9.58 -13.09 -33.91
C ASN A 578 -10.58 -12.28 -33.05
N ARG A 579 -10.19 -11.89 -31.82
CA ARG A 579 -11.06 -11.15 -30.90
C ARG A 579 -11.19 -9.66 -31.21
N ASP A 580 -10.10 -9.01 -31.62
CA ASP A 580 -10.04 -7.55 -31.73
C ASP A 580 -9.20 -7.05 -32.92
N ALA A 581 -8.90 -7.92 -33.90
CA ALA A 581 -8.06 -7.60 -35.06
C ALA A 581 -6.70 -6.99 -34.67
N ALA A 582 -6.17 -7.34 -33.49
CA ALA A 582 -4.94 -6.81 -32.91
C ALA A 582 -4.91 -5.27 -32.82
N GLN A 583 -6.05 -4.62 -32.57
CA GLN A 583 -6.14 -3.16 -32.65
C GLN A 583 -5.80 -2.41 -31.36
N THR A 584 -5.80 -3.12 -30.22
CA THR A 584 -5.62 -2.52 -28.88
C THR A 584 -4.35 -3.03 -28.24
N THR A 585 -3.56 -2.16 -27.60
CA THR A 585 -2.38 -2.55 -26.84
C THR A 585 -2.80 -2.94 -25.41
N VAL A 586 -2.30 -4.07 -24.92
CA VAL A 586 -2.54 -4.62 -23.58
C VAL A 586 -1.21 -5.08 -22.97
N PRO A 587 -1.06 -5.15 -21.64
CA PRO A 587 -2.05 -4.81 -20.60
C PRO A 587 -2.37 -3.32 -20.52
N PHE A 588 -3.49 -2.98 -19.87
CA PHE A 588 -3.75 -1.61 -19.44
C PHE A 588 -3.02 -1.32 -18.12
N LEU A 589 -2.97 -0.06 -17.70
CA LEU A 589 -2.46 0.33 -16.38
C LEU A 589 -3.62 0.66 -15.46
N ASP A 590 -3.66 0.11 -14.25
CA ASP A 590 -4.61 0.50 -13.21
C ASP A 590 -4.20 1.85 -12.62
N ALA A 591 -5.04 2.86 -12.79
CA ALA A 591 -4.77 4.24 -12.36
C ALA A 591 -5.36 4.56 -10.98
N GLN A 592 -6.02 3.59 -10.33
CA GLN A 592 -6.61 3.79 -9.01
C GLN A 592 -5.53 4.15 -7.98
N PRO A 593 -5.82 5.08 -7.05
CA PRO A 593 -4.90 5.43 -5.98
C PRO A 593 -4.77 4.28 -4.98
N VAL A 594 -3.54 3.84 -4.76
CA VAL A 594 -3.18 2.86 -3.74
C VAL A 594 -2.68 3.62 -2.52
N VAL A 595 -3.65 3.97 -1.66
CA VAL A 595 -3.46 4.71 -0.41
C VAL A 595 -4.18 3.95 0.70
N PRO A 596 -3.54 3.69 1.85
CA PRO A 596 -4.24 3.14 3.00
C PRO A 596 -5.15 4.21 3.60
N LYS A 597 -6.26 3.79 4.21
CA LYS A 597 -7.24 4.70 4.85
C LYS A 597 -6.58 5.59 5.90
N MET A 598 -5.76 4.97 6.75
CA MET A 598 -4.84 5.69 7.62
C MET A 598 -3.47 5.74 6.95
N ALA A 599 -3.00 6.95 6.67
CA ALA A 599 -1.67 7.14 6.10
C ALA A 599 -0.60 6.66 7.09
N VAL A 600 0.28 5.82 6.58
CA VAL A 600 1.45 5.29 7.30
C VAL A 600 2.67 5.45 6.39
N PRO A 601 3.88 5.55 6.97
CA PRO A 601 5.09 5.37 6.18
C PRO A 601 5.05 4.02 5.47
N LEU A 602 5.54 3.99 4.24
CA LEU A 602 5.68 2.78 3.46
C LEU A 602 7.09 2.23 3.61
N ALA A 603 7.22 0.93 3.80
CA ALA A 603 8.51 0.24 3.75
C ALA A 603 8.88 -0.15 2.31
N GLY A 604 7.92 -0.18 1.39
CA GLY A 604 8.19 -0.65 0.05
C GLY A 604 7.02 -0.46 -0.90
N ALA A 605 7.24 -0.88 -2.14
CA ALA A 605 6.25 -0.87 -3.20
C ALA A 605 6.64 -1.88 -4.28
N GLY A 606 5.67 -2.20 -5.13
CA GLY A 606 5.91 -3.06 -6.27
C GLY A 606 4.94 -2.83 -7.42
N LEU A 607 5.21 -3.51 -8.52
CA LEU A 607 4.33 -3.58 -9.68
C LEU A 607 3.90 -5.03 -9.89
N TYR A 608 2.61 -5.22 -10.15
CA TYR A 608 2.06 -6.54 -10.42
C TYR A 608 1.09 -6.48 -11.59
N HIS A 609 0.87 -7.63 -12.20
CA HIS A 609 -0.19 -7.85 -13.16
C HIS A 609 -1.37 -8.57 -12.49
N LYS A 610 -2.58 -8.15 -12.82
CA LYS A 610 -3.83 -8.86 -12.51
C LYS A 610 -4.65 -9.02 -13.77
N GLY A 611 -5.25 -10.19 -13.93
CA GLY A 611 -6.03 -10.50 -15.12
C GLY A 611 -7.00 -11.65 -14.91
N SER A 612 -7.61 -12.06 -16.00
CA SER A 612 -8.38 -13.29 -16.07
C SER A 612 -8.16 -13.95 -17.42
N LYS A 613 -8.58 -15.22 -17.57
CA LYS A 613 -8.39 -15.97 -18.82
C LYS A 613 -8.92 -15.18 -20.03
N ASN A 614 -8.11 -15.08 -21.09
CA ASN A 614 -8.41 -14.33 -22.32
C ASN A 614 -8.56 -12.81 -22.13
N SER A 615 -8.11 -12.25 -21.01
CA SER A 615 -8.04 -10.82 -20.76
C SER A 615 -6.59 -10.35 -20.94
N GLY A 616 -6.42 -9.15 -21.49
CA GLY A 616 -5.14 -8.45 -21.48
C GLY A 616 -4.71 -7.96 -20.10
N GLY A 617 -5.62 -7.92 -19.12
CA GLY A 617 -5.33 -7.56 -17.73
C GLY A 617 -4.85 -6.12 -17.49
N PHE A 618 -4.40 -5.88 -16.27
CA PHE A 618 -3.90 -4.59 -15.78
C PHE A 618 -2.57 -4.76 -15.06
N ILE A 619 -1.63 -3.85 -15.34
CA ILE A 619 -0.47 -3.62 -14.47
C ILE A 619 -0.85 -2.55 -13.45
N ALA A 620 -0.58 -2.80 -12.19
CA ALA A 620 -0.98 -1.93 -11.09
C ALA A 620 0.15 -1.77 -10.07
N PRO A 621 0.25 -0.62 -9.39
CA PRO A 621 1.13 -0.49 -8.24
C PRO A 621 0.53 -1.20 -7.04
N LYS A 622 1.39 -1.72 -6.17
CA LYS A 622 1.05 -2.07 -4.78
C LYS A 622 2.03 -1.42 -3.82
N ILE A 623 1.60 -1.23 -2.58
CA ILE A 623 2.41 -0.66 -1.52
C ILE A 623 2.65 -1.70 -0.42
N VAL A 624 3.75 -1.54 0.31
CA VAL A 624 4.08 -2.34 1.50
C VAL A 624 4.17 -1.39 2.68
N THR A 625 3.29 -1.56 3.65
CA THR A 625 3.25 -0.73 4.86
C THR A 625 4.47 -0.99 5.77
N TYR A 626 4.83 -0.02 6.59
CA TYR A 626 5.88 -0.19 7.60
C TYR A 626 5.50 -1.28 8.62
N ASP A 627 6.50 -2.05 9.06
CA ASP A 627 6.30 -3.12 10.04
C ASP A 627 6.38 -2.56 11.47
N TYR A 628 5.23 -2.45 12.12
CA TYR A 628 5.14 -1.99 13.51
C TYR A 628 5.34 -3.10 14.54
N SER A 629 5.35 -4.38 14.14
CA SER A 629 5.44 -5.52 15.07
C SER A 629 6.74 -5.52 15.88
N GLN A 630 7.81 -5.00 15.28
CA GLN A 630 9.12 -4.82 15.93
C GLN A 630 9.12 -3.77 17.06
N HIS A 631 8.05 -2.97 17.17
CA HIS A 631 7.92 -1.90 18.17
C HIS A 631 6.86 -2.22 19.23
N LEU A 632 6.23 -3.39 19.16
CA LEU A 632 5.26 -3.86 20.16
C LEU A 632 5.99 -4.56 21.29
N HIS A 633 5.97 -3.95 22.47
CA HIS A 633 6.70 -4.44 23.64
C HIS A 633 5.88 -4.28 24.93
N PRO A 634 5.80 -5.32 25.77
CA PRO A 634 5.19 -5.21 27.09
C PRO A 634 6.25 -4.71 28.10
N ILE A 635 6.63 -3.44 28.00
CA ILE A 635 7.64 -2.81 28.89
C ILE A 635 6.95 -2.17 30.08
N PHE A 636 7.52 -2.40 31.26
CA PHE A 636 7.10 -1.82 32.53
C PHE A 636 8.29 -1.17 33.28
N PRO A 637 8.06 -0.24 34.22
CA PRO A 637 9.13 0.48 34.92
C PRO A 637 10.18 -0.41 35.61
N LYS A 638 9.80 -1.62 36.06
CA LYS A 638 10.72 -2.58 36.68
C LYS A 638 11.76 -3.13 35.69
N ASP A 639 11.43 -3.16 34.40
CA ASP A 639 12.27 -3.73 33.35
C ASP A 639 13.38 -2.75 32.90
N GLU A 640 13.14 -1.44 32.98
CA GLU A 640 14.16 -0.41 32.64
C GLU A 640 15.32 -0.36 33.65
N LEU A 641 15.06 -0.73 34.91
CA LEU A 641 16.07 -0.82 35.97
C LEU A 641 17.04 -2.00 35.78
N GLU A 642 16.63 -3.02 35.00
CA GLU A 642 17.48 -4.16 34.65
C GLU A 642 18.25 -3.95 33.34
N ILE A 643 17.74 -3.11 32.42
CA ILE A 643 18.42 -2.76 31.16
C ILE A 643 19.54 -1.73 31.38
N ASN A 644 19.41 -0.87 32.40
CA ASN A 644 20.39 0.17 32.75
C ASN A 644 21.42 -0.28 33.82
N LYS A 645 21.42 -1.56 34.21
CA LYS A 645 22.47 -2.20 35.02
C LYS A 645 23.32 -3.09 34.14
#